data_AF-A0AB34PK52-F1
#
_entry.id   AF-A0AB34PK52-F1
#
_cell.length_a   1.000
_cell.length_b   1.000
_cell.length_c   1.000
_cell.angle_alpha   90.00
_cell.angle_beta   90.00
_cell.angle_gamma   90.00
#
_symmetry.space_group_name_H-M   'P 1'
#
loop_
_entity.id
_entity.type
_entity.pdbx_description
1 polymer ?
#
loop_
_entity_poly.entity_id
_entity_poly.type
_entity_poly.pdbx_seq_one_letter_code
_entity_poly.pdbx_strand_id
1 'polypeptide(L)'
;MKRLAIYLSSLSLLFTACQTENIEMNNQAVNGSQESNVTFTLSLPTTGEISNTRSALYGDKSNSAAGGITNVDMSKYDLRYQLAIYRVDGSDTPIAVAPIKKVVDKYEPVTYSLRLTPNRTYKAVVWADFVEQGSEEDLHYNTTDFTAITYTQPTKVAVLNDESRDAYFVTQKFEVENSGVNQSLVLKRPFAKLRAITTDWALHNLEKADNFKITYYGCKRFKNINAVTGVSESDELPATETMFYTGSINKDQKEYALNYDLSTNNRTLVVDYLMTDLSNQTPIHLKFEAFDGTTPIAAHDFKTNVPIQRNWLTTITGNLLTHNATFNISIDEHFANEWNVAEEWWETSTIIPVAPSYDDATKTYTIKTRAEFAWLPGHEAELAGKTVVLDNDIDMSGVDWVPIVDAGSYTFDGKGYTIKNVSINSKYVDDNYKPNVKAYTGIWAKFTGTMKNVTFENITINGRADDAIHNNASGPVDHSDEHAYFAGCVGYAGANYSVMAEFDNVHVKHIVVRASKGKTVQNIGGLLGWLGTGTHTIQNCSVTDAYFVSGDIKGEVGGLIGEILGGRGITIKNCKTDYITIRMGTTDFQDRSGFVGKIKHGSGTKFEGCTAPTVVTYINELGELISNYAPVHPLYGSCEDQADQITVTP
;
A
#
# COMPACT_ATOMS: atom_id res chain seq x y z
N MET A 1 -4.71 98.01 -6.91
CA MET A 1 -4.48 97.18 -5.68
C MET A 1 -3.18 96.38 -5.88
N LYS A 2 -2.75 95.54 -4.91
CA LYS A 2 -1.43 94.84 -4.83
C LYS A 2 -0.94 94.28 -6.19
N ARG A 3 0.30 94.55 -6.65
CA ARG A 3 1.63 93.92 -6.30
C ARG A 3 1.63 92.40 -6.49
N LEU A 4 2.64 91.69 -7.02
CA LEU A 4 4.01 91.95 -7.55
C LEU A 4 4.27 90.78 -8.57
N ALA A 5 4.85 90.89 -9.77
CA ALA A 5 6.26 91.10 -10.16
C ALA A 5 7.33 90.12 -9.59
N ILE A 6 8.03 89.43 -10.53
CA ILE A 6 9.43 88.90 -10.53
C ILE A 6 9.73 87.42 -10.12
N TYR A 7 10.39 86.72 -11.08
CA TYR A 7 11.32 85.55 -11.09
C TYR A 7 11.72 84.84 -9.78
N LEU A 8 11.93 83.51 -9.76
CA LEU A 8 13.14 82.76 -10.19
C LEU A 8 12.76 81.29 -10.63
N SER A 9 13.30 80.69 -11.70
CA SER A 9 14.43 79.73 -11.76
C SER A 9 14.48 78.65 -10.65
N SER A 10 14.76 77.36 -10.87
CA SER A 10 15.12 76.58 -12.09
C SER A 10 15.35 75.10 -11.73
N LEU A 11 15.29 74.18 -12.73
CA LEU A 11 15.83 72.79 -12.66
C LEU A 11 15.12 71.82 -11.66
N SER A 12 15.07 70.50 -11.84
CA SER A 12 15.50 69.59 -12.93
C SER A 12 14.68 68.29 -12.91
N LEU A 13 14.67 67.54 -14.03
CA LEU A 13 14.46 66.08 -14.18
C LEU A 13 13.38 65.40 -13.30
N LEU A 14 12.24 65.02 -13.89
CA LEU A 14 11.99 63.67 -14.43
C LEU A 14 11.87 62.55 -13.38
N PHE A 15 10.62 62.16 -13.08
CA PHE A 15 10.14 60.80 -13.30
C PHE A 15 8.60 60.80 -13.35
N THR A 16 8.02 60.84 -14.56
CA THR A 16 6.62 60.44 -14.75
C THR A 16 6.55 58.93 -14.65
N ALA A 17 6.16 58.42 -13.49
CA ALA A 17 5.77 57.03 -13.35
C ALA A 17 4.50 56.80 -14.19
N CYS A 18 4.65 56.15 -15.36
CA CYS A 18 3.51 55.58 -16.04
C CYS A 18 2.91 54.51 -15.12
N GLN A 19 1.62 54.65 -14.79
CA GLN A 19 0.85 53.55 -14.24
C GLN A 19 0.70 52.49 -15.35
N THR A 20 1.63 51.55 -15.41
CA THR A 20 1.32 50.23 -15.91
C THR A 20 0.39 49.59 -14.90
N GLU A 21 -0.92 49.77 -15.08
CA GLU A 21 -1.88 48.83 -14.55
C GLU A 21 -1.53 47.47 -15.14
N ASN A 22 -0.92 46.61 -14.32
CA ASN A 22 -0.72 45.22 -14.68
C ASN A 22 -2.12 44.61 -14.78
N ILE A 23 -2.61 44.47 -16.01
CA ILE A 23 -3.83 43.71 -16.28
C ILE A 23 -3.51 42.26 -15.93
N GLU A 24 -3.86 41.85 -14.71
CA GLU A 24 -3.81 40.45 -14.30
C GLU A 24 -4.78 39.67 -15.18
N MET A 25 -4.23 39.01 -16.20
CA MET A 25 -4.99 38.08 -17.04
C MET A 25 -5.35 36.85 -16.21
N ASN A 26 -6.45 36.96 -15.47
CA ASN A 26 -7.04 35.86 -14.73
C ASN A 26 -7.55 34.80 -15.71
N ASN A 27 -6.67 33.86 -16.06
CA ASN A 27 -6.92 32.80 -17.03
C ASN A 27 -7.86 31.69 -16.51
N GLN A 28 -8.47 31.86 -15.33
CA GLN A 28 -9.59 31.02 -14.90
C GLN A 28 -10.79 31.27 -15.80
N ALA A 29 -11.32 30.20 -16.40
CA ALA A 29 -12.68 30.21 -16.88
C ALA A 29 -13.63 30.08 -15.68
N VAL A 30 -14.79 30.75 -15.70
CA VAL A 30 -15.83 30.51 -14.70
C VAL A 30 -16.23 29.03 -14.76
N ASN A 31 -16.25 28.33 -13.62
CA ASN A 31 -16.56 26.91 -13.56
C ASN A 31 -17.91 26.62 -14.26
N GLY A 32 -17.91 25.69 -15.22
CA GLY A 32 -19.08 25.33 -16.03
C GLY A 32 -19.36 26.24 -17.25
N SER A 33 -18.51 27.25 -17.53
CA SER A 33 -18.64 28.06 -18.75
C SER A 33 -18.17 27.31 -20.00
N GLN A 34 -18.85 27.52 -21.13
CA GLN A 34 -18.49 26.96 -22.44
C GLN A 34 -17.19 27.55 -23.04
N GLU A 35 -16.53 28.46 -22.31
CA GLU A 35 -15.28 29.12 -22.71
C GLU A 35 -14.04 28.51 -22.03
N SER A 36 -14.20 27.49 -21.19
CA SER A 36 -13.10 26.65 -20.70
C SER A 36 -12.71 25.64 -21.78
N ASN A 37 -11.42 25.48 -22.07
CA ASN A 37 -10.92 24.40 -22.93
C ASN A 37 -10.04 23.39 -22.19
N VAL A 38 -9.80 23.58 -20.89
CA VAL A 38 -9.08 22.63 -20.04
C VAL A 38 -9.73 22.59 -18.66
N THR A 39 -10.14 21.40 -18.22
CA THR A 39 -10.75 21.16 -16.91
C THR A 39 -10.00 20.06 -16.18
N PHE A 40 -9.70 20.30 -14.90
CA PHE A 40 -9.13 19.32 -13.99
C PHE A 40 -10.03 19.11 -12.78
N THR A 41 -10.35 17.87 -12.46
CA THR A 41 -10.95 17.48 -11.17
C THR A 41 -9.88 16.75 -10.37
N LEU A 42 -9.52 17.30 -9.21
CA LEU A 42 -8.40 16.83 -8.39
C LEU A 42 -8.95 16.21 -7.10
N SER A 43 -8.48 15.02 -6.73
CA SER A 43 -8.90 14.33 -5.52
C SER A 43 -7.73 13.67 -4.79
N LEU A 44 -7.90 13.45 -3.49
CA LEU A 44 -6.99 12.62 -2.69
C LEU A 44 -7.36 11.11 -2.79
N PRO A 45 -6.47 10.17 -2.42
CA PRO A 45 -6.70 8.74 -2.59
C PRO A 45 -7.56 8.17 -1.46
N THR A 46 -8.84 7.92 -1.73
CA THR A 46 -9.83 7.51 -0.71
C THR A 46 -10.80 6.44 -1.23
N THR A 47 -11.39 5.66 -0.31
CA THR A 47 -12.45 4.69 -0.63
C THR A 47 -13.58 4.71 0.40
N GLY A 48 -14.82 4.56 -0.08
CA GLY A 48 -16.03 4.62 0.74
C GLY A 48 -16.51 6.07 0.94
N GLU A 49 -17.57 6.24 1.73
CA GLU A 49 -17.90 7.57 2.25
C GLU A 49 -16.80 7.98 3.23
N ILE A 50 -15.99 8.98 2.86
CA ILE A 50 -15.20 9.72 3.84
C ILE A 50 -16.20 10.28 4.84
N SER A 51 -15.97 10.05 6.14
CA SER A 51 -16.95 10.35 7.19
C SER A 51 -17.28 11.84 7.20
N ASN A 52 -18.40 12.22 6.58
CA ASN A 52 -18.92 13.60 6.53
C ASN A 52 -19.10 14.17 7.96
N THR A 53 -19.26 13.28 8.94
CA THR A 53 -19.08 13.55 10.36
C THR A 53 -17.61 13.38 10.77
N ARG A 54 -16.97 14.51 11.08
CA ARG A 54 -15.62 14.67 11.66
C ARG A 54 -15.18 13.50 12.55
N SER A 55 -13.99 12.98 12.32
CA SER A 55 -13.23 12.20 13.32
C SER A 55 -11.75 12.50 13.14
N ALA A 56 -11.15 13.07 14.18
CA ALA A 56 -9.72 13.34 14.23
C ALA A 56 -8.97 12.15 14.86
N LEU A 57 -7.65 12.32 14.99
CA LEU A 57 -6.87 11.76 16.09
C LEU A 57 -7.68 11.71 17.40
N TYR A 58 -7.52 10.65 18.18
CA TYR A 58 -8.28 10.32 19.40
C TYR A 58 -9.75 9.88 19.22
N GLY A 59 -10.29 9.77 18.00
CA GLY A 59 -11.63 9.21 17.76
C GLY A 59 -11.61 7.69 17.54
N ASP A 60 -12.75 7.00 17.76
CA ASP A 60 -12.87 5.53 17.59
C ASP A 60 -12.54 5.02 16.16
N LYS A 61 -12.53 5.92 15.16
CA LYS A 61 -12.16 5.62 13.76
C LYS A 61 -10.68 5.90 13.41
N SER A 62 -9.88 6.42 14.34
CA SER A 62 -8.48 6.81 14.12
C SER A 62 -7.54 5.59 14.02
N ASN A 63 -6.56 5.63 13.12
CA ASN A 63 -5.73 4.48 12.77
C ASN A 63 -4.29 4.90 12.44
N SER A 64 -3.30 4.39 13.18
CA SER A 64 -1.88 4.72 12.96
C SER A 64 -1.33 4.29 11.60
N ALA A 65 -1.99 3.35 10.91
CA ALA A 65 -1.68 2.96 9.54
C ALA A 65 -2.33 3.86 8.47
N ALA A 66 -3.37 4.63 8.81
CA ALA A 66 -3.92 5.66 7.94
C ALA A 66 -3.07 6.94 8.02
N GLY A 67 -3.32 7.95 7.18
CA GLY A 67 -2.58 9.20 7.20
C GLY A 67 -3.46 10.40 7.48
N GLY A 68 -3.08 11.56 6.92
CA GLY A 68 -3.71 12.84 7.23
C GLY A 68 -5.20 12.86 6.97
N ILE A 69 -5.66 12.26 5.85
CA ILE A 69 -7.10 12.20 5.49
C ILE A 69 -7.95 11.56 6.59
N THR A 70 -7.40 10.58 7.31
CA THR A 70 -8.13 9.86 8.37
C THR A 70 -7.89 10.45 9.76
N ASN A 71 -6.70 11.00 10.02
CA ASN A 71 -6.27 11.36 11.37
C ASN A 71 -6.17 12.89 11.64
N VAL A 72 -6.23 13.76 10.62
CA VAL A 72 -6.17 15.21 10.81
C VAL A 72 -7.51 15.78 11.27
N ASP A 73 -7.44 16.67 12.26
CA ASP A 73 -8.59 17.38 12.79
C ASP A 73 -9.02 18.54 11.89
N MET A 74 -10.01 18.30 11.03
CA MET A 74 -10.66 19.32 10.19
C MET A 74 -11.47 20.36 10.99
N SER A 75 -11.38 20.41 12.33
CA SER A 75 -11.78 21.57 13.15
C SER A 75 -10.61 22.51 13.51
N LYS A 76 -9.39 22.18 13.07
CA LYS A 76 -8.16 22.97 13.31
C LYS A 76 -7.39 23.27 12.02
N TYR A 77 -7.56 22.42 11.01
CA TYR A 77 -6.90 22.50 9.72
C TYR A 77 -7.92 22.45 8.58
N ASP A 78 -7.58 23.07 7.46
CA ASP A 78 -8.28 22.89 6.18
C ASP A 78 -7.31 22.23 5.17
N LEU A 79 -7.86 21.63 4.11
CA LEU A 79 -7.07 21.04 3.03
C LEU A 79 -6.95 22.04 1.87
N ARG A 80 -5.70 22.40 1.54
CA ARG A 80 -5.37 23.29 0.43
C ARG A 80 -4.90 22.49 -0.77
N TYR A 81 -5.49 22.73 -1.93
CA TYR A 81 -4.99 22.29 -3.24
C TYR A 81 -4.38 23.48 -3.98
N GLN A 82 -3.33 23.24 -4.76
CA GLN A 82 -2.64 24.25 -5.55
C GLN A 82 -2.25 23.70 -6.94
N LEU A 83 -2.82 24.26 -8.01
CA LEU A 83 -2.58 23.84 -9.39
C LEU A 83 -1.73 24.88 -10.15
N ALA A 84 -0.58 24.48 -10.68
CA ALA A 84 0.23 25.26 -11.62
C ALA A 84 0.29 24.56 -12.99
N ILE A 85 0.36 25.33 -14.07
CA ILE A 85 0.55 24.80 -15.43
C ILE A 85 1.89 25.26 -15.98
N TYR A 86 2.67 24.30 -16.47
CA TYR A 86 3.92 24.52 -17.18
C TYR A 86 3.74 24.18 -18.66
N ARG A 87 4.39 24.92 -19.55
CA ARG A 87 4.43 24.65 -20.99
C ARG A 87 5.68 23.82 -21.32
N VAL A 88 5.56 22.79 -22.17
CA VAL A 88 6.64 21.79 -22.40
C VAL A 88 6.80 21.36 -23.87
N ASP A 89 6.39 22.21 -24.82
CA ASP A 89 6.53 22.02 -26.28
C ASP A 89 7.85 22.62 -26.85
N GLY A 90 8.88 22.76 -26.02
CA GLY A 90 10.19 23.32 -26.37
C GLY A 90 11.30 22.87 -25.42
N SER A 91 12.50 23.47 -25.53
CA SER A 91 13.62 23.21 -24.61
C SER A 91 13.35 23.67 -23.19
N ASP A 92 12.57 24.75 -23.07
CA ASP A 92 12.35 25.46 -21.83
C ASP A 92 11.00 25.04 -21.24
N THR A 93 10.89 25.00 -19.90
CA THR A 93 9.65 24.65 -19.19
C THR A 93 9.09 25.86 -18.42
N PRO A 94 8.62 26.93 -19.09
CA PRO A 94 8.11 28.11 -18.42
C PRO A 94 6.72 27.86 -17.79
N ILE A 95 6.46 28.55 -16.67
CA ILE A 95 5.13 28.63 -16.05
C ILE A 95 4.19 29.35 -17.03
N ALA A 96 3.11 28.68 -17.42
CA ALA A 96 2.03 29.22 -18.25
C ALA A 96 0.83 29.70 -17.40
N VAL A 97 0.63 29.10 -16.22
CA VAL A 97 -0.33 29.53 -15.20
C VAL A 97 0.32 29.34 -13.83
N ALA A 98 0.45 30.43 -13.06
CA ALA A 98 0.99 30.41 -11.70
C ALA A 98 0.10 29.59 -10.75
N PRO A 99 0.61 29.13 -9.58
CA PRO A 99 -0.15 28.30 -8.65
C PRO A 99 -1.50 28.92 -8.25
N ILE A 100 -2.60 28.22 -8.55
CA ILE A 100 -3.96 28.59 -8.17
C ILE A 100 -4.36 27.80 -6.93
N LYS A 101 -4.55 28.50 -5.80
CA LYS A 101 -5.02 27.93 -4.54
C LYS A 101 -6.53 27.63 -4.56
N LYS A 102 -6.94 26.58 -3.85
CA LYS A 102 -8.31 26.32 -3.37
C LYS A 102 -8.23 25.62 -2.02
N VAL A 103 -8.98 26.11 -1.03
CA VAL A 103 -9.04 25.52 0.32
C VAL A 103 -10.43 24.95 0.58
N VAL A 104 -10.50 23.79 1.23
CA VAL A 104 -11.74 23.10 1.62
C VAL A 104 -11.70 22.65 3.08
N ASP A 105 -12.80 22.86 3.81
CA ASP A 105 -12.99 22.53 5.23
C ASP A 105 -13.39 21.05 5.48
N LYS A 106 -13.37 20.26 4.40
CA LYS A 106 -13.75 18.86 4.32
C LYS A 106 -13.04 18.18 3.15
N TYR A 107 -12.89 16.87 3.22
CA TYR A 107 -12.28 16.08 2.15
C TYR A 107 -13.23 15.95 0.96
N GLU A 108 -13.08 16.83 -0.02
CA GLU A 108 -13.80 16.74 -1.30
C GLU A 108 -12.89 17.02 -2.50
N PRO A 109 -13.24 16.51 -3.71
CA PRO A 109 -12.53 16.85 -4.93
C PRO A 109 -12.75 18.31 -5.33
N VAL A 110 -11.71 18.97 -5.83
CA VAL A 110 -11.79 20.35 -6.34
C VAL A 110 -11.65 20.40 -7.87
N THR A 111 -12.50 21.20 -8.52
CA THR A 111 -12.44 21.38 -9.99
C THR A 111 -11.88 22.74 -10.38
N TYR A 112 -10.90 22.74 -11.28
CA TYR A 112 -10.28 23.91 -11.90
C TYR A 112 -10.65 23.99 -13.38
N SER A 113 -11.02 25.18 -13.86
CA SER A 113 -11.38 25.45 -15.26
C SER A 113 -10.45 26.52 -15.84
N LEU A 114 -9.77 26.24 -16.95
CA LEU A 114 -8.67 27.03 -17.50
C LEU A 114 -8.83 27.30 -18.99
N ARG A 115 -8.19 28.39 -19.44
CA ARG A 115 -8.03 28.72 -20.87
C ARG A 115 -6.57 28.61 -21.26
N LEU A 116 -6.22 27.58 -22.01
CA LEU A 116 -4.85 27.35 -22.54
C LEU A 116 -4.82 27.46 -24.06
N THR A 117 -3.64 27.71 -24.64
CA THR A 117 -3.49 27.88 -26.09
C THR A 117 -3.55 26.51 -26.80
N PRO A 118 -4.44 26.30 -27.79
CA PRO A 118 -4.50 25.03 -28.53
C PRO A 118 -3.25 24.74 -29.37
N ASN A 119 -3.06 23.47 -29.70
CA ASN A 119 -1.90 22.89 -30.39
C ASN A 119 -0.60 23.10 -29.58
N ARG A 120 -0.67 22.81 -28.28
CA ARG A 120 0.44 22.96 -27.31
C ARG A 120 0.45 21.83 -26.31
N THR A 121 1.66 21.40 -25.96
CA THR A 121 1.93 20.42 -24.89
C THR A 121 2.19 21.14 -23.57
N TYR A 122 1.51 20.70 -22.52
CA TYR A 122 1.57 21.25 -21.17
C TYR A 122 1.83 20.15 -20.13
N LYS A 123 2.16 20.59 -18.91
CA LYS A 123 2.27 19.77 -17.72
C LYS A 123 1.50 20.45 -16.60
N ALA A 124 0.46 19.78 -16.10
CA ALA A 124 -0.22 20.17 -14.86
C ALA A 124 0.60 19.64 -13.70
N VAL A 125 0.89 20.51 -12.72
CA VAL A 125 1.62 20.17 -11.50
C VAL A 125 0.77 20.62 -10.34
N VAL A 126 0.44 19.68 -9.45
CA VAL A 126 -0.44 19.91 -8.32
C VAL A 126 0.31 19.59 -7.03
N TRP A 127 0.15 20.46 -6.04
CA TRP A 127 0.46 20.17 -4.63
C TRP A 127 -0.84 20.26 -3.82
N ALA A 128 -0.98 19.42 -2.78
CA ALA A 128 -2.04 19.57 -1.79
C ALA A 128 -1.53 19.24 -0.38
N ASP A 129 -1.84 20.10 0.57
CA ASP A 129 -1.34 20.05 1.95
C ASP A 129 -2.33 20.63 2.96
N PHE A 130 -2.13 20.32 4.24
CA PHE A 130 -2.92 20.89 5.33
C PHE A 130 -2.39 22.28 5.72
N VAL A 131 -3.33 23.20 5.97
CA VAL A 131 -3.09 24.57 6.44
C VAL A 131 -3.95 24.83 7.68
N GLU A 132 -3.64 25.88 8.46
CA GLU A 132 -4.49 26.28 9.58
C GLU A 132 -5.91 26.65 9.08
N GLN A 133 -6.95 26.31 9.87
CA GLN A 133 -8.34 26.56 9.49
C GLN A 133 -8.59 28.05 9.18
N GLY A 134 -9.18 28.33 8.01
CA GLY A 134 -9.45 29.67 7.50
C GLY A 134 -8.24 30.38 6.90
N SER A 135 -7.11 29.68 6.68
CA SER A 135 -5.88 30.22 6.12
C SER A 135 -5.58 29.68 4.71
N GLU A 136 -4.82 30.44 3.93
CA GLU A 136 -4.19 29.96 2.69
C GLU A 136 -2.65 29.87 2.79
N GLU A 137 -2.08 30.21 3.95
CA GLU A 137 -0.64 30.34 4.16
C GLU A 137 0.09 29.00 4.32
N ASP A 138 1.40 29.01 4.07
CA ASP A 138 2.26 27.82 4.16
C ASP A 138 2.50 27.39 5.63
N LEU A 139 1.87 26.30 6.06
CA LEU A 139 2.05 25.72 7.39
C LEU A 139 3.34 24.90 7.49
N HIS A 140 3.40 23.74 6.81
CA HIS A 140 4.54 22.81 6.88
C HIS A 140 5.48 22.89 5.67
N TYR A 141 4.95 23.26 4.51
CA TYR A 141 5.68 23.24 3.23
C TYR A 141 5.68 24.62 2.59
N ASN A 142 6.87 25.12 2.22
CA ASN A 142 7.01 26.31 1.41
C ASN A 142 6.69 25.95 -0.04
N THR A 143 5.60 26.50 -0.56
CA THR A 143 5.04 26.18 -1.88
C THR A 143 5.24 27.28 -2.92
N THR A 144 6.05 28.30 -2.59
CA THR A 144 6.39 29.43 -3.48
C THR A 144 7.02 28.98 -4.81
N ASP A 145 7.77 27.87 -4.80
CA ASP A 145 8.41 27.29 -5.98
C ASP A 145 8.16 25.77 -6.04
N PHE A 146 7.35 25.34 -7.01
CA PHE A 146 7.04 23.92 -7.23
C PHE A 146 8.23 23.11 -7.76
N THR A 147 9.33 23.76 -8.15
CA THR A 147 10.59 23.11 -8.49
C THR A 147 11.47 22.81 -7.25
N ALA A 148 11.14 23.35 -6.08
CA ALA A 148 11.92 23.20 -4.84
C ALA A 148 11.05 23.32 -3.57
N ILE A 149 9.96 22.54 -3.46
CA ILE A 149 9.08 22.55 -2.29
C ILE A 149 9.85 22.04 -1.06
N THR A 150 9.99 22.89 -0.05
CA THR A 150 10.84 22.71 1.15
C THR A 150 10.00 22.73 2.42
N TYR A 151 10.54 22.26 3.55
CA TYR A 151 9.91 22.49 4.86
C TYR A 151 9.96 23.99 5.23
N THR A 152 8.88 24.56 5.76
CA THR A 152 8.81 25.98 6.20
C THR A 152 9.78 26.30 7.34
N GLN A 153 10.00 25.33 8.23
CA GLN A 153 10.85 25.46 9.42
C GLN A 153 11.88 24.30 9.46
N PRO A 154 12.91 24.32 8.59
CA PRO A 154 13.81 23.18 8.41
C PRO A 154 14.67 22.83 9.65
N THR A 155 14.75 23.73 10.62
CA THR A 155 15.44 23.54 11.91
C THR A 155 14.52 23.11 13.06
N LYS A 156 13.21 22.93 12.81
CA LYS A 156 12.23 22.50 13.82
C LYS A 156 12.43 21.01 14.12
N VAL A 157 12.85 20.68 15.35
CA VAL A 157 13.02 19.28 15.78
C VAL A 157 11.73 18.65 16.31
N ALA A 158 10.82 19.43 16.90
CA ALA A 158 9.54 18.96 17.41
C ALA A 158 8.51 18.81 16.27
N VAL A 159 8.57 17.68 15.56
CA VAL A 159 7.78 17.39 14.35
C VAL A 159 7.25 15.96 14.26
N LEU A 160 7.60 15.08 15.20
CA LEU A 160 7.02 13.74 15.27
C LEU A 160 5.59 13.82 15.85
N ASN A 161 4.76 12.84 15.52
CA ASN A 161 3.34 12.73 15.93
C ASN A 161 2.42 13.85 15.41
N ASP A 162 2.82 14.51 14.32
CA ASP A 162 2.04 15.53 13.65
C ASP A 162 1.51 15.02 12.30
N GLU A 163 0.27 14.52 12.29
CA GLU A 163 -0.41 14.02 11.09
C GLU A 163 -0.75 15.11 10.07
N SER A 164 -0.74 16.39 10.48
CA SER A 164 -0.97 17.51 9.54
C SER A 164 0.23 17.79 8.63
N ARG A 165 1.38 17.16 8.89
CA ARG A 165 2.55 17.17 7.99
C ARG A 165 2.38 16.34 6.72
N ASP A 166 1.27 15.62 6.58
CA ASP A 166 0.96 14.85 5.38
C ASP A 166 0.62 15.76 4.18
N ALA A 167 0.97 15.33 2.97
CA ALA A 167 0.78 16.10 1.75
C ALA A 167 0.86 15.20 0.50
N TYR A 168 0.36 15.71 -0.62
CA TYR A 168 0.12 14.95 -1.84
C TYR A 168 0.51 15.78 -3.07
N PHE A 169 0.90 15.12 -4.15
CA PHE A 169 1.19 15.77 -5.42
C PHE A 169 0.77 14.89 -6.61
N VAL A 170 0.57 15.51 -7.77
CA VAL A 170 0.49 14.80 -9.06
C VAL A 170 1.06 15.70 -10.15
N THR A 171 1.72 15.08 -11.13
CA THR A 171 2.27 15.76 -12.30
C THR A 171 1.83 15.02 -13.56
N GLN A 172 0.96 15.65 -14.35
CA GLN A 172 0.38 15.06 -15.55
C GLN A 172 0.80 15.86 -16.80
N LYS A 173 1.39 15.18 -17.79
CA LYS A 173 1.61 15.75 -19.13
C LYS A 173 0.31 15.62 -19.94
N PHE A 174 -0.06 16.68 -20.67
CA PHE A 174 -1.27 16.69 -21.51
C PHE A 174 -1.09 17.61 -22.72
N GLU A 175 -1.93 17.44 -23.73
CA GLU A 175 -1.92 18.27 -24.94
C GLU A 175 -3.30 18.90 -25.14
N VAL A 176 -3.33 20.17 -25.52
CA VAL A 176 -4.57 20.93 -25.73
C VAL A 176 -4.84 20.99 -27.22
N GLU A 177 -5.77 20.18 -27.72
CA GLU A 177 -6.16 20.17 -29.13
C GLU A 177 -7.38 21.08 -29.38
N ASN A 178 -8.06 20.89 -30.51
CA ASN A 178 -9.31 21.60 -30.83
C ASN A 178 -10.52 21.07 -30.02
N SER A 179 -10.46 19.82 -29.53
CA SER A 179 -11.32 19.32 -28.47
C SER A 179 -10.73 19.66 -27.10
N GLY A 180 -11.55 20.20 -26.20
CA GLY A 180 -11.12 20.57 -24.86
C GLY A 180 -10.70 19.37 -24.01
N VAL A 181 -9.75 19.59 -23.09
CA VAL A 181 -9.20 18.59 -22.18
C VAL A 181 -10.06 18.50 -20.92
N ASN A 182 -10.37 17.29 -20.49
CA ASN A 182 -10.98 17.04 -19.18
C ASN A 182 -10.24 15.86 -18.52
N GLN A 183 -9.67 16.06 -17.33
CA GLN A 183 -8.90 15.04 -16.61
C GLN A 183 -9.26 14.99 -15.13
N SER A 184 -9.56 13.79 -14.64
CA SER A 184 -9.61 13.49 -13.21
C SER A 184 -8.24 13.01 -12.76
N LEU A 185 -7.64 13.64 -11.75
CA LEU A 185 -6.31 13.28 -11.24
C LEU A 185 -6.38 12.97 -9.73
N VAL A 186 -5.92 11.78 -9.36
CA VAL A 186 -5.73 11.38 -7.96
C VAL A 186 -4.29 11.73 -7.56
N LEU A 187 -4.13 12.49 -6.47
CA LEU A 187 -2.81 12.87 -5.95
C LEU A 187 -2.23 11.73 -5.10
N LYS A 188 -0.91 11.58 -5.07
CA LYS A 188 -0.19 10.58 -4.25
C LYS A 188 0.87 11.25 -3.38
N ARG A 189 1.31 10.59 -2.31
CA ARG A 189 2.28 11.17 -1.37
C ARG A 189 3.69 11.27 -1.97
N PRO A 190 4.44 12.35 -1.70
CA PRO A 190 5.89 12.43 -1.91
C PRO A 190 6.70 11.81 -0.75
N PHE A 191 6.02 11.35 0.30
CA PHE A 191 6.61 10.85 1.55
C PHE A 191 6.43 9.34 1.74
N ALA A 192 7.33 8.74 2.51
CA ALA A 192 7.00 7.57 3.32
C ALA A 192 6.41 8.04 4.66
N LYS A 193 5.53 7.24 5.28
CA LYS A 193 5.24 7.36 6.72
C LYS A 193 6.03 6.30 7.48
N LEU A 194 6.79 6.73 8.48
CA LEU A 194 7.38 5.83 9.47
C LEU A 194 6.48 5.82 10.71
N ARG A 195 6.16 4.64 11.25
CA ARG A 195 5.54 4.50 12.58
C ARG A 195 6.30 3.52 13.45
N ALA A 196 6.34 3.79 14.76
CA ALA A 196 6.91 2.91 15.77
C ALA A 196 5.83 2.52 16.79
N ILE A 197 5.56 1.23 16.95
CA ILE A 197 4.50 0.66 17.78
C ILE A 197 5.12 -0.23 18.85
N THR A 198 4.77 0.05 20.10
CA THR A 198 5.19 -0.77 21.24
C THR A 198 4.15 -1.85 21.52
N THR A 199 4.57 -3.05 21.93
CA THR A 199 3.70 -4.18 22.34
C THR A 199 3.70 -4.45 23.85
N ASP A 200 4.42 -3.63 24.61
CA ASP A 200 4.66 -3.69 26.05
C ASP A 200 4.15 -2.44 26.81
N TRP A 201 3.20 -1.70 26.23
CA TRP A 201 2.62 -0.47 26.82
C TRP A 201 1.98 -0.77 28.18
N ALA A 202 2.49 -0.12 29.24
CA ALA A 202 2.07 -0.33 30.62
C ALA A 202 2.07 -1.81 31.08
N LEU A 203 2.90 -2.66 30.46
CA LEU A 203 3.02 -4.08 30.80
C LEU A 203 3.36 -4.22 32.30
N HIS A 204 2.64 -5.09 33.02
CA HIS A 204 2.74 -5.25 34.48
C HIS A 204 2.54 -3.97 35.32
N ASN A 205 1.87 -2.94 34.77
CA ASN A 205 1.76 -1.59 35.35
C ASN A 205 3.10 -0.86 35.50
N LEU A 206 4.07 -1.15 34.62
CA LEU A 206 5.32 -0.39 34.51
C LEU A 206 5.09 1.02 33.95
N GLU A 207 6.16 1.83 34.02
CA GLU A 207 6.19 3.23 33.62
C GLU A 207 5.81 3.43 32.14
N LYS A 208 5.05 4.50 31.85
CA LYS A 208 4.59 4.85 30.51
C LYS A 208 5.42 6.00 29.96
N ALA A 209 5.98 5.84 28.76
CA ALA A 209 6.59 6.95 28.03
C ALA A 209 5.56 7.96 27.54
N ASP A 210 5.93 9.25 27.54
CA ASP A 210 5.17 10.34 26.92
C ASP A 210 5.99 11.19 25.96
N ASN A 211 7.33 11.12 26.02
CA ASN A 211 8.24 11.87 25.17
C ASN A 211 9.14 10.91 24.39
N PHE A 212 9.36 11.21 23.10
CA PHE A 212 10.13 10.38 22.18
C PHE A 212 11.12 11.21 21.37
N LYS A 213 12.21 10.56 20.98
CA LYS A 213 13.20 11.09 20.05
C LYS A 213 13.61 10.03 19.05
N ILE A 214 13.51 10.35 17.76
CA ILE A 214 14.15 9.59 16.69
C ILE A 214 15.42 10.33 16.29
N THR A 215 16.53 9.61 16.16
CA THR A 215 17.81 10.14 15.69
C THR A 215 18.23 9.40 14.43
N TYR A 216 18.24 10.08 13.30
CA TYR A 216 18.70 9.55 12.01
C TYR A 216 20.21 9.80 11.85
N TYR A 217 20.92 8.83 11.26
CA TYR A 217 22.37 8.87 11.04
C TYR A 217 22.75 7.97 9.86
N GLY A 218 23.94 8.18 9.26
CA GLY A 218 24.51 7.20 8.31
C GLY A 218 23.61 6.86 7.12
N CYS A 219 22.82 7.81 6.60
CA CYS A 219 21.85 7.61 5.53
C CYS A 219 21.45 8.92 4.84
N LYS A 220 20.78 8.81 3.68
CA LYS A 220 20.13 9.95 3.04
C LYS A 220 19.06 10.57 3.94
N ARG A 221 19.03 11.90 4.03
CA ARG A 221 17.86 12.65 4.50
C ARG A 221 17.43 13.66 3.45
N PHE A 222 16.23 13.46 2.92
CA PHE A 222 15.64 14.34 1.91
C PHE A 222 15.14 15.64 2.55
N LYS A 223 15.27 16.76 1.82
CA LYS A 223 15.02 18.14 2.30
C LYS A 223 14.04 18.95 1.45
N ASN A 224 13.83 18.54 0.20
CA ASN A 224 12.87 19.16 -0.72
C ASN A 224 12.29 18.12 -1.69
N ILE A 225 11.29 18.53 -2.45
CA ILE A 225 10.85 17.85 -3.67
C ILE A 225 10.57 18.86 -4.79
N ASN A 226 11.06 18.55 -5.98
CA ASN A 226 10.68 19.18 -7.23
C ASN A 226 9.40 18.51 -7.75
N ALA A 227 8.22 19.08 -7.47
CA ALA A 227 6.94 18.50 -7.90
C ALA A 227 6.82 18.36 -9.43
N VAL A 228 7.47 19.25 -10.19
CA VAL A 228 7.49 19.25 -11.67
C VAL A 228 8.18 18.00 -12.27
N THR A 229 9.06 17.35 -11.52
CA THR A 229 9.80 16.13 -11.95
C THR A 229 9.59 14.92 -11.02
N GLY A 230 9.09 15.14 -9.81
CA GLY A 230 9.03 14.17 -8.72
C GLY A 230 10.38 13.92 -8.01
N VAL A 231 11.48 14.53 -8.45
CA VAL A 231 12.81 14.29 -7.85
C VAL A 231 12.94 15.01 -6.50
N SER A 232 13.50 14.35 -5.50
CA SER A 232 13.77 14.91 -4.17
C SER A 232 15.28 15.03 -3.92
N GLU A 233 15.77 16.17 -3.45
CA GLU A 233 17.17 16.29 -3.03
C GLU A 233 17.37 15.77 -1.61
N SER A 234 18.53 15.15 -1.37
CA SER A 234 18.96 14.67 -0.05
C SER A 234 20.40 15.06 0.26
N ASP A 235 20.66 15.23 1.56
CA ASP A 235 22.02 15.21 2.10
C ASP A 235 22.33 13.81 2.65
N GLU A 236 23.55 13.34 2.46
CA GLU A 236 24.04 12.07 3.02
C GLU A 236 24.56 12.33 4.45
N LEU A 237 23.83 11.84 5.47
CA LEU A 237 24.22 12.03 6.87
C LEU A 237 25.42 11.13 7.22
N PRO A 238 26.52 11.66 7.78
CA PRO A 238 27.60 10.86 8.34
C PRO A 238 27.12 9.87 9.42
N ALA A 239 27.82 8.75 9.59
CA ALA A 239 27.54 7.81 10.69
C ALA A 239 27.87 8.39 12.09
N THR A 240 28.54 9.53 12.16
CA THR A 240 28.91 10.25 13.40
C THR A 240 28.10 11.52 13.64
N GLU A 241 27.25 11.93 12.68
CA GLU A 241 26.44 13.14 12.76
C GLU A 241 24.97 12.75 12.87
N THR A 242 24.28 13.38 13.82
CA THR A 242 22.99 12.89 14.33
C THR A 242 21.92 13.96 14.18
N MET A 243 21.08 13.85 13.16
CA MET A 243 19.87 14.68 13.05
C MET A 243 18.75 14.03 13.85
N PHE A 244 18.23 14.71 14.86
CA PHE A 244 17.18 14.20 15.72
C PHE A 244 15.90 15.01 15.63
N TYR A 245 14.77 14.33 15.81
CA TYR A 245 13.45 14.89 15.87
C TYR A 245 12.73 14.34 17.11
N THR A 246 11.82 15.12 17.67
CA THR A 246 11.08 14.79 18.90
C THR A 246 9.58 14.90 18.70
N GLY A 247 8.84 14.22 19.58
CA GLY A 247 7.39 14.30 19.70
C GLY A 247 6.92 13.72 21.03
N SER A 248 5.63 13.82 21.30
CA SER A 248 5.02 13.36 22.54
C SER A 248 3.64 12.73 22.30
N ILE A 249 3.10 12.04 23.30
CA ILE A 249 1.74 11.45 23.31
C ILE A 249 1.06 11.68 24.67
N ASN A 250 -0.26 11.51 24.74
CA ASN A 250 -0.99 11.54 26.01
C ASN A 250 -0.97 10.16 26.69
N LYS A 251 -0.36 10.03 27.87
CA LYS A 251 -0.29 8.72 28.60
C LYS A 251 -1.66 8.07 28.84
N ASP A 252 -2.72 8.87 28.96
CA ASP A 252 -4.03 8.43 29.45
C ASP A 252 -5.15 8.50 28.39
N GLN A 253 -4.84 8.97 27.19
CA GLN A 253 -5.74 9.02 26.04
C GLN A 253 -5.00 8.47 24.80
N LYS A 254 -5.63 7.59 24.00
CA LYS A 254 -4.98 6.97 22.84
C LYS A 254 -5.19 7.80 21.58
N GLU A 255 -4.12 8.15 20.86
CA GLU A 255 -4.20 8.93 19.60
C GLU A 255 -4.87 8.13 18.46
N TYR A 256 -4.73 6.81 18.51
CA TYR A 256 -5.24 5.86 17.52
C TYR A 256 -6.04 4.76 18.22
N ALA A 257 -7.16 4.34 17.63
CA ALA A 257 -8.08 3.35 18.21
C ALA A 257 -8.10 2.00 17.47
N LEU A 258 -7.69 1.97 16.20
CA LEU A 258 -7.85 0.82 15.30
C LEU A 258 -6.56 0.05 14.99
N ASN A 259 -6.72 -1.11 14.35
CA ASN A 259 -5.66 -1.99 13.88
C ASN A 259 -4.71 -2.41 15.03
N TYR A 260 -3.40 -2.23 14.88
CA TYR A 260 -2.40 -2.53 15.92
C TYR A 260 -2.70 -1.85 17.26
N ASP A 261 -3.36 -0.69 17.27
CA ASP A 261 -3.76 0.04 18.48
C ASP A 261 -5.07 -0.50 19.12
N LEU A 262 -5.65 -1.62 18.68
CA LEU A 262 -6.78 -2.27 19.36
C LEU A 262 -6.40 -2.94 20.69
N SER A 263 -5.18 -3.47 20.83
CA SER A 263 -4.76 -4.17 22.05
C SER A 263 -4.39 -3.19 23.18
N THR A 264 -4.69 -3.56 24.43
CA THR A 264 -4.41 -2.74 25.63
C THR A 264 -2.94 -2.41 25.81
N ASN A 265 -2.07 -3.38 25.48
CA ASN A 265 -0.62 -3.29 25.65
C ASN A 265 0.08 -2.79 24.37
N ASN A 266 -0.68 -2.52 23.30
CA ASN A 266 -0.13 -1.94 22.09
C ASN A 266 -0.29 -0.42 22.12
N ARG A 267 0.72 0.33 21.68
CA ARG A 267 0.61 1.79 21.48
C ARG A 267 1.56 2.26 20.38
N THR A 268 1.04 2.94 19.37
CA THR A 268 1.87 3.77 18.47
C THR A 268 2.48 4.92 19.27
N LEU A 269 3.82 4.97 19.33
CA LEU A 269 4.60 5.94 20.08
C LEU A 269 5.10 7.09 19.20
N VAL A 270 5.49 6.76 17.96
CA VAL A 270 6.04 7.71 16.98
C VAL A 270 5.36 7.56 15.62
N VAL A 271 5.08 8.69 14.99
CA VAL A 271 4.82 8.87 13.55
C VAL A 271 5.77 9.95 12.99
N ASP A 272 6.35 9.71 11.81
CA ASP A 272 7.10 10.71 11.02
C ASP A 272 6.72 10.64 9.54
N TYR A 273 6.75 11.78 8.85
CA TYR A 273 6.58 11.90 7.39
C TYR A 273 7.92 12.28 6.75
N LEU A 274 8.47 11.35 5.98
CA LEU A 274 9.81 11.43 5.43
C LEU A 274 9.74 11.59 3.91
N MET A 275 10.28 12.69 3.38
CA MET A 275 10.58 12.81 1.95
C MET A 275 11.49 11.65 1.51
N THR A 276 11.29 11.18 0.28
CA THR A 276 11.93 9.98 -0.28
C THR A 276 12.38 10.21 -1.72
N ASP A 277 13.24 9.32 -2.22
CA ASP A 277 13.63 9.23 -3.63
C ASP A 277 12.39 9.07 -4.55
N LEU A 278 12.56 9.25 -5.86
CA LEU A 278 11.47 9.20 -6.85
C LEU A 278 10.76 7.84 -6.86
N SER A 279 11.54 6.76 -6.82
CA SER A 279 11.10 5.39 -7.08
C SER A 279 11.83 4.33 -6.24
N ASN A 280 12.95 4.68 -5.59
CA ASN A 280 13.78 3.71 -4.87
C ASN A 280 13.37 3.59 -3.40
N GLN A 281 13.24 2.35 -2.92
CA GLN A 281 13.31 2.04 -1.50
C GLN A 281 14.65 2.56 -0.94
N THR A 282 14.60 3.55 -0.05
CA THR A 282 15.79 4.15 0.55
C THR A 282 16.01 3.54 1.94
N PRO A 283 17.20 2.97 2.24
CA PRO A 283 17.53 2.55 3.59
C PRO A 283 17.87 3.78 4.45
N ILE A 284 17.33 3.80 5.67
CA ILE A 284 17.74 4.71 6.74
C ILE A 284 18.21 3.93 7.96
N HIS A 285 19.15 4.50 8.72
CA HIS A 285 19.46 4.04 10.08
C HIS A 285 18.86 5.03 11.07
N LEU A 286 18.31 4.50 12.16
CA LEU A 286 17.69 5.32 13.19
C LEU A 286 17.86 4.75 14.58
N LYS A 287 17.93 5.65 15.56
CA LYS A 287 17.89 5.31 16.98
C LYS A 287 16.62 5.91 17.59
N PHE A 288 15.82 5.05 18.21
CA PHE A 288 14.65 5.40 19.01
C PHE A 288 15.06 5.59 20.47
N GLU A 289 14.54 6.63 21.12
CA GLU A 289 14.67 6.84 22.57
C GLU A 289 13.31 7.30 23.15
N ALA A 290 12.91 6.72 24.28
CA ALA A 290 11.64 6.98 24.96
C ALA A 290 11.87 7.42 26.42
N PHE A 291 11.04 8.35 26.89
CA PHE A 291 11.21 9.01 28.18
C PHE A 291 9.87 9.17 28.95
N ASP A 292 9.93 9.11 30.27
CA ASP A 292 8.92 9.63 31.20
C ASP A 292 9.27 11.08 31.53
N GLY A 293 8.68 12.04 30.82
CA GLY A 293 9.03 13.45 30.83
C GLY A 293 10.47 13.70 30.35
N THR A 294 11.43 13.58 31.27
CA THR A 294 12.87 13.66 30.98
C THR A 294 13.66 12.43 31.44
N THR A 295 13.02 11.49 32.14
CA THR A 295 13.63 10.25 32.65
C THR A 295 13.70 9.22 31.52
N PRO A 296 14.88 8.71 31.12
CA PRO A 296 14.95 7.70 30.07
C PRO A 296 14.32 6.37 30.50
N ILE A 297 13.43 5.82 29.68
CA ILE A 297 12.87 4.47 29.84
C ILE A 297 13.67 3.49 28.97
N ALA A 298 13.75 3.76 27.66
CA ALA A 298 14.29 2.83 26.69
C ALA A 298 15.06 3.55 25.57
N ALA A 299 16.04 2.85 25.00
CA ALA A 299 16.83 3.32 23.86
C ALA A 299 17.19 2.13 22.96
N HIS A 300 16.82 2.21 21.68
CA HIS A 300 16.98 1.14 20.70
C HIS A 300 17.63 1.70 19.43
N ASP A 301 18.76 1.12 19.06
CA ASP A 301 19.59 1.53 17.93
C ASP A 301 19.41 0.53 16.79
N PHE A 302 18.68 0.91 15.74
CA PHE A 302 18.32 0.03 14.63
C PHE A 302 19.48 -0.03 13.63
N LYS A 303 20.42 -0.94 13.91
CA LYS A 303 21.62 -1.24 13.09
C LYS A 303 21.32 -2.02 11.80
N THR A 304 20.06 -2.35 11.58
CA THR A 304 19.53 -2.86 10.32
C THR A 304 18.95 -1.71 9.51
N ASN A 305 19.19 -1.68 8.19
CA ASN A 305 18.49 -0.78 7.28
C ASN A 305 16.98 -0.82 7.52
N VAL A 306 16.39 0.28 7.97
CA VAL A 306 14.94 0.49 7.97
C VAL A 306 14.59 1.04 6.58
N PRO A 307 13.79 0.32 5.76
CA PRO A 307 13.44 0.80 4.43
C PRO A 307 12.33 1.86 4.49
N ILE A 308 12.47 2.93 3.71
CA ILE A 308 11.40 3.91 3.47
C ILE A 308 11.16 4.07 1.96
N GLN A 309 9.90 4.20 1.54
CA GLN A 309 9.53 4.35 0.13
C GLN A 309 8.33 5.29 -0.04
N ARG A 310 8.32 6.02 -1.15
CA ARG A 310 7.28 6.99 -1.49
C ARG A 310 5.89 6.36 -1.55
N ASN A 311 4.94 6.94 -0.81
CA ASN A 311 3.56 6.47 -0.64
C ASN A 311 3.43 5.09 0.06
N TRP A 312 4.45 4.65 0.79
CA TRP A 312 4.43 3.42 1.60
C TRP A 312 4.48 3.73 3.10
N LEU A 313 4.09 2.76 3.92
CA LEU A 313 4.06 2.81 5.37
C LEU A 313 5.12 1.86 5.94
N THR A 314 6.12 2.38 6.65
CA THR A 314 7.12 1.56 7.34
C THR A 314 6.69 1.36 8.80
N THR A 315 6.40 0.13 9.20
CA THR A 315 5.98 -0.22 10.57
C THR A 315 7.12 -0.87 11.33
N ILE A 316 7.67 -0.18 12.33
CA ILE A 316 8.52 -0.79 13.36
C ILE A 316 7.61 -1.23 14.50
N THR A 317 7.63 -2.52 14.87
CA THR A 317 6.80 -3.05 15.96
C THR A 317 7.55 -4.02 16.86
N GLY A 318 7.27 -3.98 18.17
CA GLY A 318 7.87 -4.85 19.17
C GLY A 318 7.91 -4.19 20.55
N ASN A 319 8.75 -4.70 21.45
CA ASN A 319 8.85 -4.20 22.82
C ASN A 319 9.75 -2.94 22.91
N LEU A 320 9.26 -1.77 22.49
CA LEU A 320 10.06 -0.53 22.46
C LEU A 320 10.24 0.14 23.84
N LEU A 321 9.64 -0.39 24.91
CA LEU A 321 9.75 0.16 26.27
C LEU A 321 10.51 -0.75 27.26
N THR A 322 10.97 -1.93 26.83
CA THR A 322 11.68 -2.89 27.70
C THR A 322 12.98 -3.43 27.09
N HIS A 323 13.93 -3.82 27.95
CA HIS A 323 15.20 -4.39 27.51
C HIS A 323 15.06 -5.86 27.09
N ASN A 324 15.93 -6.31 26.16
CA ASN A 324 15.86 -7.59 25.43
C ASN A 324 14.71 -7.69 24.41
N ALA A 325 14.30 -6.55 23.84
CA ALA A 325 13.30 -6.48 22.79
C ALA A 325 13.70 -7.22 21.49
N THR A 326 12.72 -7.88 20.87
CA THR A 326 12.75 -8.30 19.46
C THR A 326 11.87 -7.34 18.67
N PHE A 327 12.30 -6.97 17.45
CA PHE A 327 11.58 -6.04 16.58
C PHE A 327 11.27 -6.69 15.24
N ASN A 328 10.08 -6.43 14.72
CA ASN A 328 9.73 -6.62 13.32
C ASN A 328 9.73 -5.26 12.63
N ILE A 329 10.17 -5.23 11.36
CA ILE A 329 10.13 -4.06 10.50
C ILE A 329 9.41 -4.49 9.22
N SER A 330 8.15 -4.08 9.04
CA SER A 330 7.46 -4.21 7.76
C SER A 330 7.56 -2.91 6.96
N ILE A 331 7.41 -3.00 5.65
CA ILE A 331 7.17 -1.85 4.79
C ILE A 331 5.98 -2.16 3.88
N ASP A 332 4.83 -1.66 4.30
CA ASP A 332 3.52 -2.01 3.76
C ASP A 332 3.17 -1.04 2.63
N GLU A 333 2.67 -1.54 1.50
CA GLU A 333 2.15 -0.67 0.44
C GLU A 333 0.77 -0.13 0.85
N HIS A 334 0.58 1.19 0.69
CA HIS A 334 -0.61 1.95 1.09
C HIS A 334 -0.75 2.27 2.59
N PHE A 335 -1.58 3.28 2.83
CA PHE A 335 -2.04 3.71 4.14
C PHE A 335 -3.45 3.13 4.32
N ALA A 336 -3.80 2.68 5.52
CA ALA A 336 -5.07 1.98 5.75
C ALA A 336 -6.29 2.87 5.41
N ASN A 337 -7.21 2.33 4.60
CA ASN A 337 -8.39 3.00 4.01
C ASN A 337 -8.11 4.08 2.93
N GLU A 338 -6.84 4.33 2.58
CA GLU A 338 -6.43 5.31 1.56
C GLU A 338 -5.81 4.60 0.35
N TRP A 339 -6.65 3.90 -0.39
CA TRP A 339 -6.22 3.23 -1.61
C TRP A 339 -6.01 4.21 -2.76
N ASN A 340 -5.05 3.88 -3.61
CA ASN A 340 -5.19 4.17 -5.03
C ASN A 340 -5.80 2.94 -5.72
N VAL A 341 -6.47 3.15 -6.85
CA VAL A 341 -6.56 2.09 -7.85
C VAL A 341 -5.13 1.80 -8.33
N ALA A 342 -4.78 0.53 -8.50
CA ALA A 342 -3.45 0.10 -8.93
C ALA A 342 -3.23 0.28 -10.44
N GLU A 343 -3.53 1.47 -10.97
CA GLU A 343 -3.12 1.86 -12.32
C GLU A 343 -1.66 2.33 -12.35
N GLU A 344 -0.98 2.02 -13.46
CA GLU A 344 0.47 2.09 -13.64
C GLU A 344 1.00 3.54 -13.57
N TRP A 345 1.54 3.94 -12.41
CA TRP A 345 1.97 5.33 -12.14
C TRP A 345 3.38 5.68 -12.63
N TRP A 346 4.23 4.68 -12.89
CA TRP A 346 5.59 4.86 -13.42
C TRP A 346 6.08 3.59 -14.10
N GLU A 347 7.14 3.71 -14.92
CA GLU A 347 7.70 2.60 -15.70
C GLU A 347 8.04 1.40 -14.82
N THR A 348 7.62 0.21 -15.23
CA THR A 348 8.02 -1.04 -14.56
C THR A 348 9.54 -1.13 -14.51
N SER A 349 10.10 -1.45 -13.33
CA SER A 349 11.52 -1.79 -13.29
C SER A 349 11.71 -3.07 -14.09
N THR A 350 12.21 -2.94 -15.32
CA THR A 350 12.24 -4.03 -16.30
C THR A 350 13.26 -5.05 -15.84
N ILE A 351 12.81 -6.01 -15.04
CA ILE A 351 13.63 -7.10 -14.55
C ILE A 351 13.95 -8.02 -15.72
N ILE A 352 15.22 -8.01 -16.14
CA ILE A 352 15.71 -8.93 -17.16
C ILE A 352 15.93 -10.27 -16.45
N PRO A 353 15.20 -11.35 -16.82
CA PRO A 353 15.37 -12.64 -16.18
C PRO A 353 16.75 -13.24 -16.47
N VAL A 354 17.30 -13.94 -15.49
CA VAL A 354 18.62 -14.60 -15.59
C VAL A 354 18.44 -16.07 -15.22
N ALA A 355 18.89 -16.99 -16.07
CA ALA A 355 18.76 -18.42 -15.76
C ALA A 355 19.56 -18.78 -14.48
N PRO A 356 18.92 -19.38 -13.45
CA PRO A 356 19.59 -19.79 -12.23
C PRO A 356 20.61 -20.89 -12.48
N SER A 357 21.65 -20.94 -11.63
CA SER A 357 22.65 -22.01 -11.69
C SER A 357 22.00 -23.40 -11.53
N TYR A 358 22.33 -24.32 -12.45
CA TYR A 358 21.81 -25.70 -12.47
C TYR A 358 22.91 -26.73 -12.20
N ASP A 359 22.64 -27.67 -11.29
CA ASP A 359 23.42 -28.88 -11.10
C ASP A 359 22.67 -30.10 -11.66
N ASP A 360 23.21 -30.71 -12.71
CA ASP A 360 22.68 -31.90 -13.37
C ASP A 360 22.76 -33.16 -12.48
N ALA A 361 23.75 -33.24 -11.58
CA ALA A 361 23.97 -34.42 -10.75
C ALA A 361 22.92 -34.57 -9.63
N THR A 362 22.50 -33.46 -9.02
CA THR A 362 21.36 -33.43 -8.08
C THR A 362 20.03 -33.03 -8.71
N LYS A 363 20.05 -32.56 -9.96
CA LYS A 363 18.92 -31.95 -10.68
C LYS A 363 18.35 -30.73 -9.96
N THR A 364 19.21 -29.82 -9.53
CA THR A 364 18.84 -28.66 -8.69
C THR A 364 19.12 -27.34 -9.40
N TYR A 365 18.11 -26.48 -9.54
CA TYR A 365 18.29 -25.05 -9.81
C TYR A 365 18.46 -24.30 -8.49
N THR A 366 19.44 -23.40 -8.41
CA THR A 366 19.72 -22.58 -7.21
C THR A 366 19.51 -21.09 -7.52
N ILE A 367 18.63 -20.45 -6.77
CA ILE A 367 18.23 -19.03 -6.91
C ILE A 367 18.86 -18.21 -5.77
N LYS A 368 19.56 -17.12 -6.10
CA LYS A 368 20.23 -16.21 -5.15
C LYS A 368 19.75 -14.76 -5.27
N THR A 369 19.10 -14.42 -6.38
CA THR A 369 18.73 -13.06 -6.77
C THR A 369 17.32 -12.98 -7.34
N ARG A 370 16.72 -11.78 -7.29
CA ARG A 370 15.39 -11.53 -7.88
C ARG A 370 15.31 -11.79 -9.39
N ALA A 371 16.42 -11.59 -10.13
CA ALA A 371 16.48 -11.86 -11.57
C ALA A 371 16.45 -13.37 -11.89
N GLU A 372 16.99 -14.20 -11.00
CA GLU A 372 16.89 -15.66 -11.09
C GLU A 372 15.51 -16.19 -10.67
N PHE A 373 14.83 -15.51 -9.75
CA PHE A 373 13.44 -15.83 -9.40
C PHE A 373 12.47 -15.46 -10.53
N ALA A 374 12.66 -14.28 -11.14
CA ALA A 374 11.91 -13.80 -12.30
C ALA A 374 12.17 -14.58 -13.60
N TRP A 375 13.05 -15.59 -13.58
CA TRP A 375 13.21 -16.55 -14.69
C TRP A 375 12.23 -17.73 -14.61
N LEU A 376 11.66 -18.03 -13.45
CA LEU A 376 10.72 -19.17 -13.31
C LEU A 376 9.47 -19.05 -14.22
N PRO A 377 8.81 -17.88 -14.35
CA PRO A 377 7.71 -17.71 -15.30
C PRO A 377 8.16 -17.95 -16.75
N GLY A 378 7.41 -18.77 -17.49
CA GLY A 378 7.70 -19.16 -18.88
C GLY A 378 8.73 -20.28 -19.05
N HIS A 379 9.38 -20.74 -17.98
CA HIS A 379 10.33 -21.87 -18.00
C HIS A 379 9.85 -23.07 -17.16
N GLU A 380 8.56 -23.13 -16.81
CA GLU A 380 8.00 -24.11 -15.88
C GLU A 380 8.12 -25.56 -16.38
N ALA A 381 8.08 -25.75 -17.70
CA ALA A 381 8.31 -27.04 -18.35
C ALA A 381 9.73 -27.58 -18.12
N GLU A 382 10.71 -26.71 -17.86
CA GLU A 382 12.06 -27.14 -17.46
C GLU A 382 12.12 -27.63 -16.01
N LEU A 383 11.20 -27.22 -15.14
CA LEU A 383 11.25 -27.53 -13.70
C LEU A 383 10.78 -28.97 -13.39
N ALA A 384 9.98 -29.57 -14.27
CA ALA A 384 9.35 -30.86 -14.07
C ALA A 384 10.37 -31.98 -13.73
N GLY A 385 10.16 -32.65 -12.58
CA GLY A 385 11.03 -33.72 -12.09
C GLY A 385 12.36 -33.25 -11.48
N LYS A 386 12.51 -31.96 -11.17
CA LYS A 386 13.71 -31.34 -10.57
C LYS A 386 13.42 -30.71 -9.21
N THR A 387 14.46 -30.14 -8.60
CA THR A 387 14.37 -29.29 -7.40
C THR A 387 14.73 -27.84 -7.75
N VAL A 388 14.00 -26.89 -7.19
CA VAL A 388 14.36 -25.47 -7.13
C VAL A 388 14.66 -25.13 -5.67
N VAL A 389 15.80 -24.50 -5.39
CA VAL A 389 16.17 -24.08 -4.03
C VAL A 389 16.52 -22.60 -3.95
N LEU A 390 16.16 -21.97 -2.82
CA LEU A 390 16.67 -20.64 -2.47
C LEU A 390 18.03 -20.75 -1.78
N ASP A 391 18.91 -19.78 -2.01
CA ASP A 391 20.22 -19.64 -1.35
C ASP A 391 20.46 -18.22 -0.81
N ASN A 392 19.39 -17.42 -0.79
CA ASN A 392 19.29 -16.07 -0.25
C ASN A 392 17.81 -15.68 -0.10
N ASP A 393 17.53 -14.63 0.67
CA ASP A 393 16.25 -13.92 0.60
C ASP A 393 16.07 -13.27 -0.78
N ILE A 394 14.83 -13.24 -1.27
CA ILE A 394 14.47 -12.67 -2.59
C ILE A 394 13.51 -11.49 -2.39
N ASP A 395 13.93 -10.30 -2.82
CA ASP A 395 13.14 -9.07 -2.71
C ASP A 395 12.63 -8.61 -4.08
N MET A 396 11.31 -8.59 -4.26
CA MET A 396 10.63 -8.29 -5.53
C MET A 396 10.13 -6.84 -5.65
N SER A 397 10.53 -5.96 -4.73
CA SER A 397 10.12 -4.54 -4.71
C SER A 397 10.28 -3.86 -6.09
N GLY A 398 9.18 -3.29 -6.59
CA GLY A 398 9.14 -2.57 -7.88
C GLY A 398 9.04 -3.46 -9.12
N VAL A 399 8.68 -4.74 -8.96
CA VAL A 399 8.35 -5.68 -10.05
C VAL A 399 6.85 -5.98 -9.98
N ASP A 400 6.13 -5.80 -11.09
CA ASP A 400 4.80 -6.42 -11.24
C ASP A 400 5.00 -7.90 -11.58
N TRP A 401 4.55 -8.79 -10.71
CA TRP A 401 4.88 -10.20 -10.78
C TRP A 401 3.95 -10.98 -11.69
N VAL A 402 4.55 -11.76 -12.60
CA VAL A 402 3.85 -12.74 -13.45
C VAL A 402 3.72 -14.06 -12.69
N PRO A 403 2.51 -14.51 -12.33
CA PRO A 403 2.29 -15.77 -11.63
C PRO A 403 2.87 -16.99 -12.37
N ILE A 404 3.67 -17.81 -11.68
CA ILE A 404 4.23 -19.06 -12.22
C ILE A 404 3.08 -20.05 -12.50
N VAL A 405 3.04 -20.63 -13.71
CA VAL A 405 2.01 -21.63 -14.06
C VAL A 405 2.44 -23.08 -13.72
N ASP A 406 1.56 -24.05 -13.94
CA ASP A 406 1.88 -25.47 -13.75
C ASP A 406 2.08 -26.16 -15.09
N ALA A 407 3.27 -26.73 -15.27
CA ALA A 407 3.67 -27.55 -16.41
C ALA A 407 4.21 -28.94 -15.99
N GLY A 408 4.11 -29.31 -14.71
CA GLY A 408 4.60 -30.59 -14.18
C GLY A 408 5.03 -30.53 -12.72
N SER A 409 5.16 -31.71 -12.10
CA SER A 409 5.52 -31.84 -10.68
C SER A 409 6.99 -31.55 -10.39
N TYR A 410 7.28 -30.70 -9.41
CA TYR A 410 8.65 -30.43 -8.94
C TYR A 410 8.71 -30.14 -7.43
N THR A 411 9.93 -30.04 -6.89
CA THR A 411 10.15 -29.62 -5.49
C THR A 411 10.62 -28.17 -5.44
N PHE A 412 10.01 -27.35 -4.58
CA PHE A 412 10.52 -26.03 -4.21
C PHE A 412 10.94 -26.06 -2.72
N ASP A 413 12.22 -25.86 -2.43
CA ASP A 413 12.77 -25.84 -1.07
C ASP A 413 13.40 -24.47 -0.76
N GLY A 414 12.69 -23.65 0.01
CA GLY A 414 13.17 -22.33 0.40
C GLY A 414 14.34 -22.37 1.38
N LYS A 415 14.73 -23.53 1.95
CA LYS A 415 15.83 -23.67 2.93
C LYS A 415 15.75 -22.74 4.17
N GLY A 416 14.60 -22.13 4.43
CA GLY A 416 14.36 -21.15 5.49
C GLY A 416 14.42 -19.68 5.06
N TYR A 417 14.68 -19.40 3.78
CA TYR A 417 14.71 -18.04 3.22
C TYR A 417 13.30 -17.49 2.92
N THR A 418 13.25 -16.17 2.72
CA THR A 418 12.01 -15.41 2.48
C THR A 418 11.95 -14.84 1.06
N ILE A 419 10.81 -15.01 0.39
CA ILE A 419 10.45 -14.23 -0.82
C ILE A 419 9.51 -13.11 -0.36
N LYS A 420 9.81 -11.86 -0.72
CA LYS A 420 9.09 -10.70 -0.17
C LYS A 420 8.86 -9.54 -1.13
N ASN A 421 7.93 -8.67 -0.75
CA ASN A 421 7.56 -7.44 -1.47
C ASN A 421 7.07 -7.74 -2.89
N VAL A 422 6.16 -8.72 -3.03
CA VAL A 422 5.62 -9.14 -4.32
C VAL A 422 4.28 -8.44 -4.55
N SER A 423 4.21 -7.59 -5.58
CA SER A 423 2.95 -7.02 -6.06
C SER A 423 2.50 -7.73 -7.33
N ILE A 424 1.22 -8.10 -7.41
CA ILE A 424 0.57 -8.69 -8.58
C ILE A 424 -0.62 -7.80 -8.93
N ASN A 425 -0.51 -7.04 -10.02
CA ASN A 425 -1.54 -6.09 -10.47
C ASN A 425 -2.28 -6.54 -11.74
N SER A 426 -1.69 -7.50 -12.47
CA SER A 426 -2.33 -8.30 -13.53
C SER A 426 -2.91 -7.53 -14.72
N LYS A 427 -2.12 -7.47 -15.80
CA LYS A 427 -2.66 -7.56 -17.16
C LYS A 427 -2.13 -8.82 -17.83
N TYR A 428 -2.98 -9.86 -17.87
CA TYR A 428 -2.87 -11.09 -18.68
C TYR A 428 -1.81 -12.15 -18.29
N VAL A 429 -2.21 -13.43 -18.35
CA VAL A 429 -1.33 -14.60 -18.50
C VAL A 429 -2.04 -15.66 -19.38
N ASP A 430 -1.32 -16.17 -20.39
CA ASP A 430 -1.61 -17.28 -21.33
C ASP A 430 -2.43 -16.98 -22.62
N ASP A 431 -1.75 -17.09 -23.76
CA ASP A 431 -2.30 -17.03 -25.12
C ASP A 431 -3.08 -18.28 -25.56
N ASN A 432 -2.98 -19.41 -24.84
CA ASN A 432 -3.65 -20.67 -25.17
C ASN A 432 -5.14 -20.71 -24.72
N TYR A 433 -5.78 -19.54 -24.71
CA TYR A 433 -7.13 -19.29 -24.25
C TYR A 433 -8.18 -20.25 -24.83
N LYS A 434 -9.10 -20.71 -23.97
CA LYS A 434 -10.31 -21.46 -24.36
C LYS A 434 -11.50 -20.98 -23.54
N PRO A 435 -12.73 -20.95 -24.09
CA PRO A 435 -13.92 -20.59 -23.32
C PRO A 435 -14.06 -21.46 -22.06
N ASN A 436 -14.60 -20.85 -20.98
CA ASN A 436 -14.60 -21.34 -19.60
C ASN A 436 -13.25 -21.20 -18.85
N VAL A 437 -12.59 -20.03 -18.99
CA VAL A 437 -11.36 -19.72 -18.22
C VAL A 437 -11.69 -19.50 -16.74
N LYS A 438 -10.67 -19.77 -15.91
CA LYS A 438 -10.61 -19.45 -14.50
C LYS A 438 -9.34 -18.64 -14.26
N ALA A 439 -9.44 -17.51 -13.57
CA ALA A 439 -8.27 -16.75 -13.16
C ALA A 439 -7.62 -17.43 -11.95
N TYR A 440 -6.31 -17.65 -11.99
CA TYR A 440 -5.56 -18.21 -10.86
C TYR A 440 -4.38 -17.29 -10.57
N THR A 441 -4.27 -16.79 -9.34
CA THR A 441 -3.43 -15.65 -9.01
C THR A 441 -2.77 -15.83 -7.65
N GLY A 442 -1.45 -15.63 -7.64
CA GLY A 442 -0.55 -15.81 -6.51
C GLY A 442 0.87 -15.78 -7.02
N ILE A 443 1.86 -16.02 -6.17
CA ILE A 443 3.25 -16.16 -6.65
C ILE A 443 3.32 -17.32 -7.66
N TRP A 444 2.57 -18.38 -7.38
CA TRP A 444 2.11 -19.37 -8.35
C TRP A 444 0.64 -19.16 -8.69
N ALA A 445 0.30 -19.12 -9.98
CA ALA A 445 -1.06 -19.34 -10.44
C ALA A 445 -1.49 -20.77 -10.11
N LYS A 446 -0.61 -21.75 -10.39
CA LYS A 446 -0.84 -23.18 -10.11
C LYS A 446 0.43 -23.83 -9.60
N PHE A 447 0.28 -24.83 -8.73
CA PHE A 447 1.40 -25.63 -8.24
C PHE A 447 1.06 -27.11 -8.13
N THR A 448 2.00 -27.94 -8.55
CA THR A 448 1.98 -29.41 -8.43
C THR A 448 3.34 -29.87 -7.91
N GLY A 449 3.33 -30.74 -6.90
CA GLY A 449 4.55 -31.31 -6.31
C GLY A 449 4.66 -31.03 -4.81
N THR A 450 5.83 -30.56 -4.36
CA THR A 450 6.13 -30.32 -2.94
C THR A 450 6.78 -28.96 -2.74
N MET A 451 6.18 -28.10 -1.92
CA MET A 451 6.77 -26.84 -1.49
C MET A 451 7.12 -26.91 0.00
N LYS A 452 8.30 -26.42 0.39
CA LYS A 452 8.73 -26.46 1.78
C LYS A 452 9.73 -25.39 2.19
N ASN A 453 9.83 -25.14 3.49
CA ASN A 453 10.83 -24.30 4.15
C ASN A 453 10.94 -22.87 3.57
N VAL A 454 9.81 -22.21 3.31
CA VAL A 454 9.80 -20.87 2.71
C VAL A 454 8.82 -19.95 3.44
N THR A 455 9.23 -18.70 3.62
CA THR A 455 8.32 -17.62 4.04
C THR A 455 8.01 -16.73 2.84
N PHE A 456 6.75 -16.34 2.70
CA PHE A 456 6.27 -15.30 1.80
C PHE A 456 5.86 -14.10 2.65
N GLU A 457 6.36 -12.90 2.35
CA GLU A 457 6.16 -11.74 3.23
C GLU A 457 5.88 -10.45 2.43
N ASN A 458 4.87 -9.67 2.84
CA ASN A 458 4.44 -8.47 2.11
C ASN A 458 4.03 -8.78 0.67
N ILE A 459 2.89 -9.46 0.53
CA ILE A 459 2.35 -9.93 -0.75
C ILE A 459 1.06 -9.19 -1.06
N THR A 460 1.07 -8.33 -2.06
CA THR A 460 -0.09 -7.54 -2.50
C THR A 460 -0.64 -8.10 -3.80
N ILE A 461 -1.87 -8.61 -3.76
CA ILE A 461 -2.59 -9.10 -4.94
C ILE A 461 -3.75 -8.14 -5.21
N ASN A 462 -3.59 -7.30 -6.21
CA ASN A 462 -4.69 -6.59 -6.83
C ASN A 462 -5.25 -7.52 -7.91
N GLY A 463 -6.31 -8.27 -7.55
CA GLY A 463 -7.06 -9.07 -8.51
C GLY A 463 -7.73 -8.19 -9.57
N ARG A 464 -8.28 -8.85 -10.61
CA ARG A 464 -8.79 -8.31 -11.89
C ARG A 464 -10.01 -7.37 -11.79
N ALA A 465 -10.00 -6.43 -10.85
CA ALA A 465 -10.98 -5.36 -10.76
C ALA A 465 -10.90 -4.51 -12.02
N ASP A 466 -12.06 -4.14 -12.56
CA ASP A 466 -12.22 -3.20 -13.68
C ASP A 466 -11.55 -3.63 -15.01
N ASP A 467 -11.13 -4.89 -15.10
CA ASP A 467 -10.46 -5.49 -16.26
C ASP A 467 -11.42 -5.63 -17.45
N ALA A 468 -11.22 -4.79 -18.47
CA ALA A 468 -12.08 -4.67 -19.64
C ALA A 468 -11.94 -5.84 -20.63
N ILE A 469 -12.92 -6.00 -21.52
CA ILE A 469 -12.86 -6.94 -22.65
C ILE A 469 -11.66 -6.57 -23.53
N HIS A 470 -10.61 -7.40 -23.49
CA HIS A 470 -9.43 -7.27 -24.33
C HIS A 470 -9.46 -8.29 -25.48
N ASN A 471 -8.61 -8.10 -26.48
CA ASN A 471 -8.46 -9.04 -27.59
C ASN A 471 -7.16 -9.82 -27.43
N ASN A 472 -7.22 -11.15 -27.58
CA ASN A 472 -6.03 -11.99 -27.78
C ASN A 472 -6.01 -12.57 -29.20
N ALA A 473 -5.06 -13.47 -29.47
CA ALA A 473 -4.92 -14.13 -30.78
C ALA A 473 -6.15 -14.92 -31.25
N SER A 474 -7.11 -15.21 -30.37
CA SER A 474 -8.37 -15.90 -30.66
C SER A 474 -9.59 -14.96 -30.73
N GLY A 475 -9.45 -13.66 -30.43
CA GLY A 475 -10.51 -12.65 -30.49
C GLY A 475 -10.80 -11.97 -29.14
N PRO A 476 -11.97 -11.32 -28.98
CA PRO A 476 -12.38 -10.67 -27.74
C PRO A 476 -12.59 -11.68 -26.61
N VAL A 477 -12.09 -11.35 -25.43
CA VAL A 477 -12.22 -12.16 -24.21
C VAL A 477 -13.20 -11.50 -23.25
N ASP A 478 -14.34 -12.15 -23.00
CA ASP A 478 -15.23 -11.77 -21.91
C ASP A 478 -14.79 -12.45 -20.60
N HIS A 479 -14.79 -11.67 -19.52
CA HIS A 479 -14.42 -12.06 -18.16
C HIS A 479 -15.61 -11.98 -17.19
N SER A 480 -16.85 -11.87 -17.69
CA SER A 480 -18.07 -11.73 -16.86
C SER A 480 -18.37 -12.95 -16.00
N ASP A 481 -18.17 -14.18 -16.52
CA ASP A 481 -18.39 -15.47 -15.82
C ASP A 481 -17.08 -16.20 -15.45
N GLU A 482 -16.01 -15.44 -15.20
CA GLU A 482 -14.73 -16.01 -14.78
C GLU A 482 -14.70 -16.26 -13.27
N HIS A 483 -14.61 -17.53 -12.86
CA HIS A 483 -14.22 -17.89 -11.50
C HIS A 483 -12.78 -17.45 -11.24
N ALA A 484 -12.50 -16.81 -10.10
CA ALA A 484 -11.15 -16.37 -9.74
C ALA A 484 -10.63 -16.97 -8.42
N TYR A 485 -9.33 -17.26 -8.38
CA TYR A 485 -8.67 -18.02 -7.32
C TYR A 485 -7.41 -17.30 -6.85
N PHE A 486 -7.44 -16.68 -5.67
CA PHE A 486 -6.39 -15.80 -5.17
C PHE A 486 -5.72 -16.37 -3.91
N ALA A 487 -4.38 -16.39 -3.84
CA ALA A 487 -3.65 -16.51 -2.57
C ALA A 487 -2.20 -16.02 -2.66
N GLY A 488 -1.61 -15.67 -1.52
CA GLY A 488 -0.25 -15.13 -1.44
C GLY A 488 0.85 -16.12 -1.80
N CYS A 489 0.54 -17.42 -1.83
CA CYS A 489 1.45 -18.45 -2.34
C CYS A 489 0.91 -19.08 -3.63
N VAL A 490 -0.16 -19.88 -3.59
CA VAL A 490 -0.70 -20.58 -4.77
C VAL A 490 -2.18 -20.31 -4.97
N GLY A 491 -2.57 -19.77 -6.13
CA GLY A 491 -3.99 -19.60 -6.48
C GLY A 491 -4.75 -20.94 -6.51
N TYR A 492 -4.18 -21.97 -7.13
CA TYR A 492 -4.86 -23.26 -7.37
C TYR A 492 -3.93 -24.48 -7.30
N ALA A 493 -4.22 -25.41 -6.38
CA ALA A 493 -3.41 -26.60 -6.11
C ALA A 493 -4.24 -27.90 -6.15
N GLY A 494 -3.59 -29.03 -6.47
CA GLY A 494 -4.24 -30.35 -6.44
C GLY A 494 -5.31 -30.53 -7.53
N ALA A 495 -5.01 -30.14 -8.77
CA ALA A 495 -5.98 -30.02 -9.88
C ALA A 495 -6.86 -31.26 -10.15
N ASN A 496 -6.41 -32.47 -9.79
CA ASN A 496 -7.21 -33.69 -9.77
C ASN A 496 -6.59 -34.75 -8.83
N TYR A 497 -7.29 -35.87 -8.64
CA TYR A 497 -6.92 -36.93 -7.69
C TYR A 497 -5.60 -37.67 -7.95
N SER A 498 -4.92 -37.43 -9.08
CA SER A 498 -3.59 -37.98 -9.40
C SER A 498 -2.46 -36.94 -9.29
N VAL A 499 -2.82 -35.68 -8.97
CA VAL A 499 -1.89 -34.56 -8.79
C VAL A 499 -1.51 -34.46 -7.32
N MET A 500 -0.22 -34.31 -7.02
CA MET A 500 0.31 -34.15 -5.66
C MET A 500 0.44 -32.65 -5.34
N ALA A 501 0.21 -32.26 -4.08
CA ALA A 501 0.25 -30.85 -3.66
C ALA A 501 0.56 -30.77 -2.16
N GLU A 502 1.82 -31.07 -1.81
CA GLU A 502 2.27 -31.11 -0.42
C GLU A 502 2.94 -29.79 -0.03
N PHE A 503 2.62 -29.29 1.15
CA PHE A 503 3.20 -28.07 1.72
C PHE A 503 3.71 -28.38 3.13
N ASP A 504 5.00 -28.15 3.40
CA ASP A 504 5.61 -28.42 4.70
C ASP A 504 6.47 -27.24 5.18
N ASN A 505 6.17 -26.67 6.36
CA ASN A 505 6.94 -25.55 6.91
C ASN A 505 6.95 -24.34 5.93
N VAL A 506 5.75 -24.00 5.42
CA VAL A 506 5.50 -22.89 4.48
C VAL A 506 4.66 -21.81 5.18
N HIS A 507 5.14 -20.57 5.14
CA HIS A 507 4.53 -19.46 5.88
C HIS A 507 4.18 -18.30 4.95
N VAL A 508 3.07 -17.61 5.22
CA VAL A 508 2.72 -16.34 4.58
C VAL A 508 2.51 -15.28 5.66
N LYS A 509 3.02 -14.08 5.43
CA LYS A 509 2.91 -12.94 6.35
C LYS A 509 2.57 -11.66 5.60
N HIS A 510 1.85 -10.75 6.24
CA HIS A 510 1.55 -9.41 5.69
C HIS A 510 0.99 -9.53 4.26
N ILE A 511 -0.12 -10.26 4.10
CA ILE A 511 -0.77 -10.51 2.81
C ILE A 511 -1.97 -9.60 2.63
N VAL A 512 -2.07 -8.97 1.46
CA VAL A 512 -3.21 -8.14 1.04
C VAL A 512 -3.78 -8.71 -0.25
N VAL A 513 -5.06 -9.10 -0.25
CA VAL A 513 -5.76 -9.57 -1.47
C VAL A 513 -7.00 -8.72 -1.72
N ARG A 514 -7.03 -7.99 -2.84
CA ARG A 514 -8.27 -7.53 -3.47
C ARG A 514 -8.74 -8.58 -4.45
N ALA A 515 -9.96 -9.06 -4.30
CA ALA A 515 -10.62 -9.83 -5.32
C ALA A 515 -11.55 -8.92 -6.16
N SER A 516 -11.83 -9.31 -7.41
CA SER A 516 -12.45 -8.44 -8.42
C SER A 516 -13.95 -8.22 -8.15
N LYS A 517 -14.43 -6.98 -8.15
CA LYS A 517 -15.88 -6.73 -8.03
C LYS A 517 -16.62 -7.26 -9.27
N GLY A 518 -17.78 -7.90 -9.05
CA GLY A 518 -18.71 -8.29 -10.12
C GLY A 518 -18.42 -9.61 -10.88
N LYS A 519 -17.62 -10.54 -10.33
CA LYS A 519 -17.44 -11.90 -10.87
C LYS A 519 -18.43 -12.91 -10.24
N THR A 520 -18.56 -14.11 -10.82
CA THR A 520 -19.58 -15.08 -10.41
C THR A 520 -19.20 -15.96 -9.20
N VAL A 521 -17.92 -16.33 -9.02
CA VAL A 521 -17.39 -17.02 -7.84
C VAL A 521 -15.93 -16.62 -7.58
N GLN A 522 -15.54 -16.38 -6.33
CA GLN A 522 -14.15 -16.06 -5.97
C GLN A 522 -13.62 -16.77 -4.72
N ASN A 523 -12.57 -17.55 -4.88
CA ASN A 523 -11.89 -18.24 -3.79
C ASN A 523 -10.68 -17.41 -3.32
N ILE A 524 -10.57 -17.11 -2.03
CA ILE A 524 -9.46 -16.32 -1.46
C ILE A 524 -8.81 -17.08 -0.30
N GLY A 525 -7.51 -17.33 -0.40
CA GLY A 525 -6.69 -17.93 0.65
C GLY A 525 -5.51 -17.08 1.06
N GLY A 526 -4.99 -17.30 2.27
CA GLY A 526 -3.65 -16.80 2.61
C GLY A 526 -2.54 -17.61 1.93
N LEU A 527 -2.60 -18.94 2.09
CA LEU A 527 -1.65 -19.89 1.48
C LEU A 527 -2.16 -20.41 0.14
N LEU A 528 -3.38 -20.98 0.11
CA LEU A 528 -3.96 -21.63 -1.08
C LEU A 528 -5.33 -21.06 -1.43
N GLY A 529 -5.56 -20.59 -2.65
CA GLY A 529 -6.89 -20.11 -3.07
C GLY A 529 -7.89 -21.28 -3.11
N TRP A 530 -7.49 -22.39 -3.73
CA TRP A 530 -8.25 -23.63 -3.78
C TRP A 530 -7.35 -24.87 -3.74
N LEU A 531 -7.77 -25.88 -2.99
CA LEU A 531 -7.16 -27.20 -2.92
C LEU A 531 -8.16 -28.26 -3.39
N GLY A 532 -7.77 -29.06 -4.38
CA GLY A 532 -8.67 -30.02 -5.02
C GLY A 532 -8.92 -31.32 -4.26
N THR A 533 -9.43 -32.33 -4.98
CA THR A 533 -9.66 -33.66 -4.44
C THR A 533 -8.45 -34.55 -4.72
N GLY A 534 -7.90 -35.17 -3.68
CA GLY A 534 -6.67 -35.96 -3.75
C GLY A 534 -6.27 -36.47 -2.37
N THR A 535 -5.05 -36.99 -2.27
CA THR A 535 -4.40 -37.20 -0.97
C THR A 535 -3.31 -36.15 -0.86
N HIS A 536 -3.51 -35.22 0.09
CA HIS A 536 -2.72 -33.99 0.21
C HIS A 536 -2.37 -33.74 1.68
N THR A 537 -1.13 -33.33 1.93
CA THR A 537 -0.63 -32.98 3.26
C THR A 537 -0.17 -31.53 3.28
N ILE A 538 -0.88 -30.68 4.02
CA ILE A 538 -0.47 -29.29 4.29
C ILE A 538 -0.11 -29.27 5.77
N GLN A 539 1.19 -29.27 6.08
CA GLN A 539 1.70 -29.43 7.45
C GLN A 539 2.66 -28.34 7.91
N ASN A 540 2.64 -28.02 9.20
CA ASN A 540 3.50 -27.03 9.86
C ASN A 540 3.41 -25.61 9.24
N CYS A 541 2.37 -25.33 8.45
CA CYS A 541 2.23 -24.07 7.70
C CYS A 541 1.52 -22.99 8.52
N SER A 542 1.69 -21.71 8.15
CA SER A 542 0.91 -20.64 8.79
C SER A 542 0.66 -19.41 7.93
N VAL A 543 -0.40 -18.65 8.27
CA VAL A 543 -0.65 -17.31 7.72
C VAL A 543 -0.87 -16.32 8.87
N THR A 544 -0.16 -15.19 8.86
CA THR A 544 -0.29 -14.15 9.91
C THR A 544 -0.29 -12.74 9.35
N ASP A 545 -1.19 -11.89 9.84
CA ASP A 545 -1.49 -10.55 9.29
C ASP A 545 -1.94 -10.63 7.83
N ALA A 546 -3.24 -10.83 7.63
CA ALA A 546 -3.86 -11.04 6.33
C ALA A 546 -5.09 -10.14 6.15
N TYR A 547 -5.19 -9.47 5.01
CA TYR A 547 -6.28 -8.54 4.68
C TYR A 547 -6.93 -8.93 3.35
N PHE A 548 -8.14 -9.49 3.40
CA PHE A 548 -8.88 -9.93 2.22
C PHE A 548 -10.07 -9.03 1.95
N VAL A 549 -10.27 -8.63 0.69
CA VAL A 549 -11.46 -7.92 0.21
C VAL A 549 -12.19 -8.82 -0.77
N SER A 550 -13.32 -9.40 -0.36
CA SER A 550 -14.14 -10.30 -1.18
C SER A 550 -15.33 -9.61 -1.87
N GLY A 551 -15.72 -8.42 -1.39
CA GLY A 551 -16.92 -7.74 -1.85
C GLY A 551 -18.22 -8.53 -1.62
N ASP A 552 -19.22 -8.16 -2.40
CA ASP A 552 -20.65 -8.49 -2.28
C ASP A 552 -21.03 -9.84 -2.93
N ILE A 553 -20.12 -10.44 -3.69
CA ILE A 553 -20.34 -11.64 -4.49
C ILE A 553 -20.07 -12.92 -3.69
N LYS A 554 -20.52 -14.06 -4.23
CA LYS A 554 -20.25 -15.37 -3.63
C LYS A 554 -18.75 -15.66 -3.70
N GLY A 555 -18.15 -16.03 -2.58
CA GLY A 555 -16.75 -16.39 -2.55
C GLY A 555 -16.27 -17.02 -1.25
N GLU A 556 -15.65 -18.17 -1.39
CA GLU A 556 -15.04 -18.97 -0.33
C GLU A 556 -13.71 -18.32 0.18
N VAL A 557 -13.70 -17.77 1.40
CA VAL A 557 -12.58 -16.96 1.96
C VAL A 557 -11.98 -17.59 3.22
N GLY A 558 -10.70 -17.95 3.21
CA GLY A 558 -10.02 -18.58 4.35
C GLY A 558 -8.64 -18.02 4.66
N GLY A 559 -8.36 -17.74 5.92
CA GLY A 559 -7.02 -17.29 6.37
C GLY A 559 -5.86 -18.19 5.92
N LEU A 560 -6.07 -19.50 5.82
CA LEU A 560 -5.12 -20.48 5.28
C LEU A 560 -5.51 -20.92 3.86
N ILE A 561 -6.75 -21.40 3.66
CA ILE A 561 -7.23 -21.95 2.38
C ILE A 561 -8.64 -21.43 2.07
N GLY A 562 -8.88 -20.90 0.87
CA GLY A 562 -10.22 -20.46 0.43
C GLY A 562 -11.23 -21.59 0.39
N GLU A 563 -11.05 -22.55 -0.52
CA GLU A 563 -11.87 -23.78 -0.58
C GLU A 563 -11.00 -25.06 -0.59
N ILE A 564 -11.45 -26.08 0.14
CA ILE A 564 -10.99 -27.46 0.03
C ILE A 564 -12.10 -28.28 -0.66
N LEU A 565 -11.86 -28.86 -1.83
CA LEU A 565 -12.85 -29.70 -2.52
C LEU A 565 -13.13 -31.00 -1.75
N GLY A 566 -12.09 -31.63 -1.18
CA GLY A 566 -12.25 -32.76 -0.25
C GLY A 566 -12.66 -34.08 -0.91
N GLY A 567 -13.41 -34.89 -0.16
CA GLY A 567 -13.94 -36.21 -0.57
C GLY A 567 -12.90 -37.33 -0.64
N ARG A 568 -11.67 -37.06 -0.18
CA ARG A 568 -10.50 -37.95 -0.14
C ARG A 568 -9.60 -37.55 1.04
N GLY A 569 -8.51 -38.30 1.25
CA GLY A 569 -7.62 -38.15 2.41
C GLY A 569 -6.77 -36.88 2.41
N ILE A 570 -7.38 -35.72 2.65
CA ILE A 570 -6.70 -34.43 2.83
C ILE A 570 -6.40 -34.24 4.31
N THR A 571 -5.14 -33.94 4.64
CA THR A 571 -4.69 -33.75 6.03
C THR A 571 -4.05 -32.36 6.18
N ILE A 572 -4.70 -31.50 6.95
CA ILE A 572 -4.14 -30.22 7.41
C ILE A 572 -3.56 -30.46 8.81
N LYS A 573 -2.26 -30.18 9.03
CA LYS A 573 -1.55 -30.66 10.23
C LYS A 573 -0.64 -29.62 10.87
N ASN A 574 -0.73 -29.41 12.19
CA ASN A 574 0.07 -28.44 12.93
C ASN A 574 -0.01 -27.00 12.36
N CYS A 575 -1.06 -26.70 11.59
CA CYS A 575 -1.20 -25.42 10.89
C CYS A 575 -1.91 -24.41 11.79
N LYS A 576 -1.55 -23.13 11.64
CA LYS A 576 -2.14 -22.02 12.41
C LYS A 576 -2.38 -20.80 11.53
N THR A 577 -3.36 -19.99 11.90
CA THR A 577 -3.50 -18.63 11.37
C THR A 577 -3.66 -17.65 12.52
N ASP A 578 -3.36 -16.37 12.32
CA ASP A 578 -3.75 -15.32 13.26
C ASP A 578 -3.73 -13.92 12.62
N TYR A 579 -4.40 -12.95 13.25
CA TYR A 579 -4.56 -11.58 12.73
C TYR A 579 -5.16 -11.54 11.30
N ILE A 580 -6.33 -12.16 11.13
CA ILE A 580 -7.00 -12.27 9.81
C ILE A 580 -8.15 -11.27 9.73
N THR A 581 -8.10 -10.35 8.76
CA THR A 581 -9.18 -9.37 8.48
C THR A 581 -9.85 -9.68 7.15
N ILE A 582 -11.18 -9.80 7.16
CA ILE A 582 -11.99 -10.08 5.97
C ILE A 582 -13.03 -8.96 5.78
N ARG A 583 -12.85 -8.17 4.71
CA ARG A 583 -13.81 -7.18 4.21
C ARG A 583 -14.78 -7.85 3.23
N MET A 584 -16.07 -7.74 3.51
CA MET A 584 -17.15 -8.38 2.74
C MET A 584 -18.34 -7.43 2.53
N GLY A 585 -19.06 -7.58 1.42
CA GLY A 585 -20.26 -6.79 1.11
C GLY A 585 -21.56 -7.37 1.69
N THR A 586 -21.62 -8.69 1.95
CA THR A 586 -22.79 -9.35 2.55
C THR A 586 -22.39 -10.40 3.59
N THR A 587 -23.21 -10.56 4.63
CA THR A 587 -23.09 -11.61 5.66
C THR A 587 -23.82 -12.92 5.30
N ASP A 588 -24.48 -13.00 4.14
CA ASP A 588 -25.32 -14.14 3.77
C ASP A 588 -24.55 -15.45 3.51
N PHE A 589 -23.27 -15.36 3.15
CA PHE A 589 -22.42 -16.52 2.88
C PHE A 589 -21.54 -16.86 4.11
N GLN A 590 -21.71 -18.08 4.64
CA GLN A 590 -20.97 -18.62 5.79
C GLN A 590 -19.60 -19.22 5.41
N ASP A 591 -19.21 -19.16 4.14
CA ASP A 591 -17.94 -19.67 3.58
C ASP A 591 -16.73 -18.75 3.81
N ARG A 592 -16.81 -17.85 4.81
CA ARG A 592 -15.72 -16.95 5.20
C ARG A 592 -15.23 -17.24 6.62
N SER A 593 -13.93 -17.46 6.79
CA SER A 593 -13.34 -17.83 8.08
C SER A 593 -11.87 -17.43 8.20
N GLY A 594 -11.39 -17.26 9.43
CA GLY A 594 -9.98 -17.04 9.69
C GLY A 594 -9.06 -18.26 9.41
N PHE A 595 -9.59 -19.45 9.06
CA PHE A 595 -8.78 -20.65 8.78
C PHE A 595 -9.08 -21.24 7.38
N VAL A 596 -10.09 -22.11 7.21
CA VAL A 596 -10.55 -22.57 5.88
C VAL A 596 -11.88 -21.89 5.54
N GLY A 597 -12.04 -21.30 4.36
CA GLY A 597 -13.33 -20.68 3.98
C GLY A 597 -14.44 -21.70 3.86
N LYS A 598 -14.24 -22.69 2.98
CA LYS A 598 -15.20 -23.76 2.74
C LYS A 598 -14.54 -25.12 2.56
N ILE A 599 -15.23 -26.16 2.99
CA ILE A 599 -14.96 -27.54 2.61
C ILE A 599 -16.14 -28.01 1.74
N LYS A 600 -15.90 -28.55 0.54
CA LYS A 600 -17.02 -29.05 -0.27
C LYS A 600 -17.48 -30.43 0.21
N HIS A 601 -16.60 -31.41 0.25
CA HIS A 601 -16.92 -32.76 0.71
C HIS A 601 -16.07 -33.13 1.94
N GLY A 602 -16.68 -33.12 3.12
CA GLY A 602 -15.98 -33.32 4.40
C GLY A 602 -15.32 -34.70 4.57
N SER A 603 -15.81 -35.72 3.86
CA SER A 603 -15.29 -37.10 3.97
C SER A 603 -13.80 -37.19 3.62
N GLY A 604 -13.03 -37.79 4.54
CA GLY A 604 -11.58 -37.94 4.43
C GLY A 604 -10.76 -36.68 4.78
N THR A 605 -11.40 -35.54 5.01
CA THR A 605 -10.73 -34.29 5.41
C THR A 605 -10.40 -34.31 6.90
N LYS A 606 -9.16 -33.97 7.25
CA LYS A 606 -8.66 -33.96 8.63
C LYS A 606 -7.98 -32.65 9.01
N PHE A 607 -8.14 -32.31 10.28
CA PHE A 607 -7.35 -31.32 11.01
C PHE A 607 -6.67 -32.03 12.19
N GLU A 608 -5.33 -32.02 12.24
CA GLU A 608 -4.51 -32.64 13.29
C GLU A 608 -3.58 -31.56 13.88
N GLY A 609 -3.58 -31.29 15.20
CA GLY A 609 -2.70 -30.25 15.79
C GLY A 609 -2.97 -28.80 15.34
N CYS A 610 -4.10 -28.54 14.67
CA CYS A 610 -4.36 -27.24 14.04
C CYS A 610 -4.89 -26.20 15.04
N THR A 611 -4.27 -25.02 15.07
CA THR A 611 -4.65 -23.91 15.95
C THR A 611 -5.59 -22.96 15.22
N ALA A 612 -6.80 -22.78 15.74
CA ALA A 612 -7.72 -21.75 15.27
C ALA A 612 -7.20 -20.34 15.63
N PRO A 613 -7.42 -19.33 14.77
CA PRO A 613 -6.93 -17.97 15.00
C PRO A 613 -7.55 -17.33 16.24
N THR A 614 -6.77 -16.50 16.93
CA THR A 614 -7.19 -15.78 18.14
C THR A 614 -7.72 -14.38 17.83
N VAL A 615 -7.24 -13.77 16.75
CA VAL A 615 -7.63 -12.48 16.21
C VAL A 615 -8.17 -12.67 14.79
N VAL A 616 -9.50 -12.59 14.65
CA VAL A 616 -10.19 -12.51 13.35
C VAL A 616 -11.15 -11.33 13.39
N THR A 617 -11.12 -10.50 12.35
CA THR A 617 -11.97 -9.31 12.23
C THR A 617 -12.77 -9.36 10.94
N TYR A 618 -14.10 -9.31 11.05
CA TYR A 618 -15.00 -9.21 9.90
C TYR A 618 -15.49 -7.77 9.77
N ILE A 619 -15.39 -7.18 8.58
CA ILE A 619 -15.78 -5.79 8.32
C ILE A 619 -16.62 -5.65 7.06
N ASN A 620 -17.53 -4.67 7.03
CA ASN A 620 -18.30 -4.33 5.84
C ASN A 620 -17.43 -3.58 4.82
N GLU A 621 -17.94 -3.32 3.61
CA GLU A 621 -17.22 -2.57 2.58
C GLU A 621 -16.80 -1.15 3.00
N LEU A 622 -17.47 -0.54 3.98
CA LEU A 622 -17.10 0.76 4.59
C LEU A 622 -15.99 0.65 5.65
N GLY A 623 -15.58 -0.58 6.01
CA GLY A 623 -14.55 -0.86 7.03
C GLY A 623 -15.08 -0.96 8.46
N GLU A 624 -16.39 -1.00 8.67
CA GLU A 624 -17.03 -1.07 9.98
C GLU A 624 -17.21 -2.52 10.45
N LEU A 625 -17.13 -2.77 11.77
CA LEU A 625 -17.13 -4.11 12.35
C LEU A 625 -18.48 -4.83 12.15
N ILE A 626 -18.43 -6.03 11.55
CA ILE A 626 -19.55 -6.96 11.47
C ILE A 626 -19.56 -7.82 12.74
N SER A 627 -20.52 -7.56 13.63
CA SER A 627 -20.69 -8.27 14.90
C SER A 627 -21.71 -9.43 14.85
N ASN A 628 -22.48 -9.54 13.76
CA ASN A 628 -23.54 -10.52 13.57
C ASN A 628 -23.13 -11.72 12.67
N TYR A 629 -21.85 -11.87 12.36
CA TYR A 629 -21.32 -12.95 11.53
C TYR A 629 -20.40 -13.89 12.33
N ALA A 630 -20.52 -15.20 12.08
CA ALA A 630 -19.60 -16.21 12.58
C ALA A 630 -19.53 -17.41 11.61
N PRO A 631 -18.37 -18.07 11.47
CA PRO A 631 -18.23 -19.33 10.76
C PRO A 631 -18.92 -20.48 11.52
N VAL A 632 -19.29 -21.56 10.82
CA VAL A 632 -19.87 -22.78 11.43
C VAL A 632 -18.90 -23.45 12.41
N HIS A 633 -17.58 -23.34 12.18
CA HIS A 633 -16.56 -23.94 13.02
C HIS A 633 -15.29 -23.05 13.13
N PRO A 634 -14.55 -23.04 14.26
CA PRO A 634 -13.34 -22.23 14.39
C PRO A 634 -12.24 -22.53 13.36
N LEU A 635 -12.24 -23.72 12.76
CA LEU A 635 -11.32 -24.10 11.67
C LEU A 635 -11.94 -24.04 10.26
N TYR A 636 -13.25 -23.87 10.10
CA TYR A 636 -13.84 -23.72 8.75
C TYR A 636 -15.14 -22.92 8.72
N GLY A 637 -15.33 -22.11 7.68
CA GLY A 637 -16.53 -21.31 7.46
C GLY A 637 -17.77 -22.18 7.28
N SER A 638 -17.79 -23.00 6.24
CA SER A 638 -18.90 -23.94 5.98
C SER A 638 -18.42 -25.27 5.41
N CYS A 639 -19.30 -26.28 5.44
CA CYS A 639 -19.11 -27.55 4.74
C CYS A 639 -20.38 -27.90 3.95
N GLU A 640 -20.26 -28.23 2.67
CA GLU A 640 -21.41 -28.48 1.76
C GLU A 640 -21.99 -29.90 1.95
N ASP A 641 -21.15 -30.93 1.85
CA ASP A 641 -21.48 -32.34 2.07
C ASP A 641 -20.67 -32.96 3.21
N GLN A 642 -21.24 -33.94 3.92
CA GLN A 642 -20.51 -34.87 4.81
C GLN A 642 -19.69 -34.19 5.93
N ALA A 643 -20.20 -33.08 6.48
CA ALA A 643 -19.56 -32.33 7.57
C ALA A 643 -19.32 -33.17 8.83
N ASP A 644 -20.17 -34.18 9.07
CA ASP A 644 -20.08 -35.19 10.12
C ASP A 644 -18.84 -36.10 10.01
N GLN A 645 -18.16 -36.10 8.85
CA GLN A 645 -17.00 -36.96 8.56
C GLN A 645 -15.67 -36.20 8.61
N ILE A 646 -15.70 -34.88 8.86
CA ILE A 646 -14.49 -34.09 9.12
C ILE A 646 -13.89 -34.55 10.45
N THR A 647 -12.64 -35.00 10.42
CA THR A 647 -11.92 -35.39 11.65
C THR A 647 -11.16 -34.19 12.19
N VAL A 648 -11.44 -33.75 13.42
CA VAL A 648 -10.63 -32.75 14.14
C VAL A 648 -9.96 -33.43 15.33
N THR A 649 -8.65 -33.27 15.46
CA THR A 649 -7.84 -33.78 16.56
C THR A 649 -6.91 -32.68 17.10
N PRO A 650 -6.67 -32.61 18.43
CA PRO A 650 -5.80 -31.61 19.05
C PRO A 650 -4.33 -31.68 18.62
#